data_AF-A0A7W9MT39-F1
#
_entry.id   AF-A0A7W9MT39-F1
#
_cell.length_a   1.000
_cell.length_b   1.000
_cell.length_c   1.000
_cell.angle_alpha   90.00
_cell.angle_beta   90.00
_cell.angle_gamma   90.00
#
_symmetry.space_group_name_H-M   'P 1'
#
loop_
_entity.id
_entity.type
_entity.pdbx_description
1 polymer ?
#
loop_
_entity_poly.entity_id
_entity_poly.type
_entity_poly.pdbx_seq_one_letter_code
_entity_poly.pdbx_strand_id
1 'polypeptide(L)'
;MDKRRGLRFAALGTLLAVFAVPAYSAYADDPTPPPPASVTDVNRSLEQLRAEAAAVQAEVAKATIAYTNALKAAQTTETAAKRAEAYAATKRSSSEVERRKLGLLTAQAYQLGIPTVIGTESMLWSLAPIAENLQEIADRQAAIKQLGSTQVAQYNAAGAAENAAGTADNDAKTKRKAADDASAKAQQLSQELQQKAANASMTMEGQLADLAGATQLSDQLQISRNQQAKSRWQTYLAELTAAGVKPPAAAVLRNPAKLPAGLKPLTVAGKAVAGAAAHTAAGRTVKVLPAETIRAVNQAFAILGKPYGVSGTGPDKYGCLGAARASWSPYATLPSPIGNVYRDYQTVPAAATQPGDVLVMGSRSVGLYHIGIALGDGEMIAADEAKGSVVVTTVPESLFSALRPTLGKPAKAQTAPATTSQANGFRCGNTPTSYEVGTGAWTWPLADGTYEIGTPFGQPGSLWASGIHTGQDFPATIGTPVRAVTAGTVRVEHPAWAGNLVRIDHGNGLETLYAHLSSIDVPDGTRVQAGQRIGAVGTEGNSTGAHLHFEVRLGGDAVNPMPFLATGGTSGGWGGYSNGMIPTSKLCDITSAHSLRCDAATAYLGLASAYQKRFGTTLCITDSYRSYSSQVSLYGRKPSLAALPGTSNHGWGLAVDLCGGIERFGTTQHQWMLQNAPSFGWIHPDWAKQGRNREEPWHWEYGNSTNA
;
A
#
# COMPACT_ATOMS: atom_id res chain seq x y z
N MET A 1 18.26 49.94 -15.84
CA MET A 1 18.51 48.55 -16.26
C MET A 1 19.34 47.92 -15.17
N ASP A 2 18.65 47.25 -14.26
CA ASP A 2 19.12 46.99 -12.91
C ASP A 2 19.16 45.49 -12.59
N LYS A 3 19.98 45.18 -11.60
CA LYS A 3 20.56 43.90 -11.18
C LYS A 3 19.59 42.98 -10.38
N ARG A 4 19.92 41.68 -10.38
CA ARG A 4 19.64 40.61 -9.36
C ARG A 4 18.22 40.01 -9.36
N ARG A 5 17.95 38.75 -8.98
CA ARG A 5 18.67 37.54 -8.52
C ARG A 5 17.62 36.42 -8.58
N GLY A 6 17.94 35.24 -9.10
CA GLY A 6 17.11 34.04 -8.95
C GLY A 6 18.01 32.86 -8.59
N LEU A 7 17.92 32.39 -7.34
CA LEU A 7 18.84 31.43 -6.72
C LEU A 7 19.00 30.16 -7.57
N ARG A 8 20.25 29.85 -7.91
CA ARG A 8 20.68 28.52 -8.33
C ARG A 8 20.85 27.67 -7.06
N PHE A 9 20.12 26.57 -6.92
CA PHE A 9 20.60 25.45 -6.11
C PHE A 9 21.32 24.50 -7.06
N ALA A 10 22.65 24.51 -6.97
CA ALA A 10 23.52 23.69 -7.76
C ALA A 10 23.47 22.24 -7.28
N ALA A 11 23.44 21.33 -8.26
CA ALA A 11 23.69 19.92 -8.09
C ALA A 11 25.11 19.68 -7.55
N LEU A 12 25.23 18.82 -6.54
CA LEU A 12 26.48 18.15 -6.18
C LEU A 12 26.28 16.67 -6.52
N GLY A 13 26.92 16.26 -7.60
CA GLY A 13 26.87 14.91 -8.13
C GLY A 13 27.90 13.99 -7.48
N THR A 14 27.51 12.71 -7.50
CA THR A 14 28.34 11.51 -7.62
C THR A 14 29.35 11.15 -6.54
N LEU A 15 29.12 10.00 -5.92
CA LEU A 15 30.14 8.97 -5.74
C LEU A 15 29.50 7.57 -5.73
N LEU A 16 29.72 6.85 -6.84
CA LEU A 16 29.57 5.40 -6.95
C LEU A 16 30.77 4.77 -6.26
N ALA A 17 30.51 3.87 -5.31
CA ALA A 17 31.51 2.90 -4.86
C ALA A 17 30.86 1.52 -4.79
N VAL A 18 31.26 0.69 -5.75
CA VAL A 18 31.09 -0.77 -5.72
C VAL A 18 31.95 -1.30 -4.58
N PHE A 19 31.37 -2.04 -3.63
CA PHE A 19 32.14 -2.80 -2.67
C PHE A 19 31.77 -4.28 -2.74
N ALA A 20 32.77 -5.07 -3.10
CA ALA A 20 32.80 -6.51 -2.91
C ALA A 20 32.85 -6.83 -1.42
N VAL A 21 32.13 -7.88 -1.01
CA VAL A 21 32.14 -8.43 0.34
C VAL A 21 33.46 -9.21 0.53
N PRO A 22 34.29 -8.92 1.54
CA PRO A 22 35.39 -9.80 1.91
C PRO A 22 34.88 -10.89 2.86
N ALA A 23 35.32 -12.12 2.62
CA ALA A 23 35.23 -13.21 3.58
C ALA A 23 36.13 -12.88 4.79
N TYR A 24 35.58 -12.97 6.00
CA TYR A 24 36.34 -12.82 7.25
C TYR A 24 36.55 -14.19 7.91
N SER A 25 37.82 -14.57 8.06
CA SER A 25 38.29 -15.62 8.96
C SER A 25 38.83 -15.02 10.26
N ALA A 26 38.47 -15.66 11.38
CA ALA A 26 39.03 -15.68 12.73
C ALA A 26 40.19 -14.73 13.13
N TYR A 27 40.05 -14.07 14.29
CA TYR A 27 40.94 -14.24 15.45
C TYR A 27 40.31 -13.65 16.74
N ALA A 28 40.65 -14.25 17.87
CA ALA A 28 40.24 -13.92 19.23
C ALA A 28 41.09 -12.78 19.84
N ASP A 29 40.48 -11.95 20.69
CA ASP A 29 40.89 -11.73 22.08
C ASP A 29 39.89 -10.78 22.79
N ASP A 30 39.53 -11.16 24.01
CA ASP A 30 38.57 -10.50 24.90
C ASP A 30 39.17 -9.23 25.53
N PRO A 31 38.39 -8.15 25.64
CA PRO A 31 38.19 -7.58 26.97
C PRO A 31 36.70 -7.48 27.27
N THR A 32 36.30 -8.17 28.34
CA THR A 32 34.98 -8.24 28.96
C THR A 32 33.96 -7.20 28.46
N PRO A 33 32.88 -7.62 27.77
CA PRO A 33 31.83 -6.70 27.35
C PRO A 33 31.03 -6.20 28.56
N PRO A 34 30.48 -4.97 28.50
CA PRO A 34 29.63 -4.43 29.55
C PRO A 34 28.41 -5.34 29.79
N PRO A 35 27.77 -5.29 30.98
CA PRO A 35 26.69 -6.21 31.32
C PRO A 35 25.57 -6.15 30.26
N PRO A 36 24.99 -7.29 29.86
CA PRO A 36 23.99 -7.30 28.80
C PRO A 36 22.77 -6.49 29.23
N ALA A 37 22.36 -5.55 28.37
CA ALA A 37 21.08 -4.86 28.49
C ALA A 37 19.96 -5.90 28.65
N SER A 38 19.06 -5.70 29.60
CA SER A 38 18.00 -6.66 29.88
C SER A 38 17.06 -6.82 28.67
N VAL A 39 16.35 -7.94 28.53
CA VAL A 39 15.31 -8.12 27.48
C VAL A 39 14.28 -6.98 27.50
N THR A 40 14.03 -6.42 28.68
CA THR A 40 13.23 -5.22 28.91
C THR A 40 13.82 -3.95 28.29
N ASP A 41 15.14 -3.80 28.25
CA ASP A 41 15.81 -2.66 27.63
C ASP A 41 15.78 -2.77 26.11
N VAL A 42 15.92 -3.98 25.55
CA VAL A 42 15.79 -4.22 24.09
C VAL A 42 14.35 -4.04 23.62
N ASN A 43 13.36 -4.52 24.38
CA ASN A 43 11.95 -4.28 24.07
C ASN A 43 11.56 -2.80 24.25
N ARG A 44 12.14 -2.10 25.25
CA ARG A 44 11.97 -0.65 25.40
C ARG A 44 12.60 0.09 24.24
N SER A 45 13.79 -0.30 23.78
CA SER A 45 14.43 0.24 22.59
C SER A 45 13.63 -0.06 21.32
N LEU A 46 13.02 -1.23 21.17
CA LEU A 46 12.18 -1.56 20.02
C LEU A 46 10.87 -0.77 20.00
N GLU A 47 10.19 -0.62 21.14
CA GLU A 47 9.01 0.22 21.25
C GLU A 47 9.34 1.70 21.08
N GLN A 48 10.50 2.14 21.56
CA GLN A 48 11.00 3.49 21.36
C GLN A 48 11.36 3.75 19.88
N LEU A 49 12.02 2.82 19.21
CA LEU A 49 12.30 2.86 17.77
C LEU A 49 11.01 2.86 16.93
N ARG A 50 9.99 2.07 17.33
CA ARG A 50 8.66 2.07 16.70
C ARG A 50 7.92 3.38 16.92
N ALA A 51 7.97 3.95 18.12
CA ALA A 51 7.38 5.25 18.43
C ALA A 51 8.08 6.39 17.68
N GLU A 52 9.41 6.35 17.56
CA GLU A 52 10.21 7.28 16.77
C GLU A 52 9.90 7.15 15.27
N ALA A 53 9.80 5.92 14.75
CA ALA A 53 9.39 5.67 13.36
C ALA A 53 7.94 6.15 13.09
N ALA A 54 7.01 5.93 14.01
CA ALA A 54 5.63 6.42 13.91
C ALA A 54 5.57 7.96 13.97
N ALA A 55 6.40 8.59 14.81
CA ALA A 55 6.51 10.05 14.88
C ALA A 55 7.09 10.65 13.58
N VAL A 56 8.12 10.00 13.01
CA VAL A 56 8.69 10.36 11.71
C VAL A 56 7.66 10.21 10.58
N GLN A 57 6.90 9.10 10.56
CA GLN A 57 5.82 8.88 9.60
C GLN A 57 4.69 9.91 9.74
N ALA A 58 4.30 10.27 10.97
CA ALA A 58 3.29 11.29 11.25
C ALA A 58 3.74 12.68 10.79
N GLU A 59 5.01 13.03 11.00
CA GLU A 59 5.61 14.30 10.54
C GLU A 59 5.68 14.39 9.01
N VAL A 60 6.03 13.29 8.32
CA VAL A 60 5.99 13.22 6.85
C VAL A 60 4.56 13.28 6.33
N ALA A 61 3.60 12.61 6.97
CA ALA A 61 2.18 12.67 6.60
C ALA A 61 1.61 14.09 6.77
N LYS A 62 1.94 14.77 7.86
CA LYS A 62 1.53 16.16 8.11
C LYS A 62 2.13 17.14 7.09
N ALA A 63 3.41 16.97 6.75
CA ALA A 63 4.06 17.75 5.70
C ALA A 63 3.45 17.47 4.31
N THR A 64 3.07 16.22 4.04
CA THR A 64 2.40 15.81 2.79
C THR A 64 1.01 16.44 2.67
N ILE A 65 0.23 16.47 3.74
CA ILE A 65 -1.09 17.13 3.76
C ILE A 65 -0.93 18.64 3.55
N ALA A 66 0.03 19.28 4.21
CA ALA A 66 0.31 20.71 4.04
C ALA A 66 0.70 21.06 2.60
N TYR A 67 1.59 20.27 1.99
CA TYR A 67 1.97 20.41 0.59
C TYR A 67 0.78 20.20 -0.35
N THR A 68 -0.03 19.16 -0.14
CA THR A 68 -1.20 18.85 -0.98
C THR A 68 -2.24 19.97 -0.94
N ASN A 69 -2.49 20.55 0.23
CA ASN A 69 -3.39 21.69 0.38
C ASN A 69 -2.84 22.94 -0.32
N ALA A 70 -1.54 23.21 -0.20
CA ALA A 70 -0.89 24.33 -0.90
C ALA A 70 -0.90 24.14 -2.43
N LEU A 71 -0.71 22.91 -2.92
CA LEU A 71 -0.78 22.58 -4.33
C LEU A 71 -2.20 22.78 -4.88
N LYS A 72 -3.23 22.38 -4.14
CA LYS A 72 -4.64 22.64 -4.51
C LYS A 72 -4.95 24.14 -4.56
N ALA A 73 -4.41 24.93 -3.63
CA ALA A 73 -4.55 26.38 -3.62
C ALA A 73 -3.83 27.02 -4.82
N ALA A 74 -2.62 26.56 -5.17
CA ALA A 74 -1.88 27.01 -6.35
C ALA A 74 -2.62 26.68 -7.66
N GLN A 75 -3.21 25.49 -7.79
CA GLN A 75 -4.00 25.11 -8.95
C GLN A 75 -5.27 25.95 -9.11
N THR A 76 -5.93 26.25 -7.99
CA THR A 76 -7.16 27.07 -7.96
C THR A 76 -6.86 28.51 -8.39
N THR A 77 -5.79 29.09 -7.84
CA THR A 77 -5.35 30.46 -8.16
C THR A 77 -4.82 30.57 -9.59
N GLU A 78 -4.09 29.56 -10.08
CA GLU A 78 -3.63 29.49 -11.48
C GLU A 78 -4.81 29.44 -12.46
N THR A 79 -5.84 28.65 -12.15
CA THR A 79 -7.05 28.57 -12.97
C THR A 79 -7.79 29.91 -13.01
N ALA A 80 -7.87 30.60 -11.86
CA ALA A 80 -8.46 31.94 -11.78
C ALA A 80 -7.65 32.97 -12.58
N ALA A 81 -6.32 32.93 -12.51
CA ALA A 81 -5.42 33.80 -13.27
C ALA A 81 -5.61 33.59 -14.78
N LYS A 82 -5.56 32.34 -15.27
CA LYS A 82 -5.76 32.02 -16.69
C LYS A 82 -7.11 32.50 -17.23
N ARG A 83 -8.19 32.34 -16.44
CA ARG A 83 -9.52 32.85 -16.82
C ARG A 83 -9.53 34.37 -16.92
N ALA A 84 -8.92 35.06 -15.98
CA ALA A 84 -8.85 36.52 -16.00
C ALA A 84 -7.96 37.04 -17.15
N GLU A 85 -6.87 36.36 -17.47
CA GLU A 85 -6.00 36.67 -18.62
C GLU A 85 -6.72 36.47 -19.95
N ALA A 86 -7.47 35.37 -20.11
CA ALA A 86 -8.27 35.12 -21.31
C ALA A 86 -9.38 36.18 -21.47
N TYR A 87 -10.00 36.58 -20.35
CA TYR A 87 -10.98 37.66 -20.34
C TYR A 87 -10.33 39.00 -20.71
N ALA A 88 -9.17 39.32 -20.16
CA ALA A 88 -8.39 40.52 -20.50
C ALA A 88 -7.98 40.54 -21.97
N ALA A 89 -7.53 39.40 -22.52
CA ALA A 89 -7.19 39.27 -23.94
C ALA A 89 -8.41 39.50 -24.85
N THR A 90 -9.57 38.96 -24.48
CA THR A 90 -10.82 39.21 -25.21
C THR A 90 -11.18 40.69 -25.20
N LYS A 91 -11.07 41.36 -24.04
CA LYS A 91 -11.36 42.79 -23.92
C LYS A 91 -10.37 43.66 -24.70
N ARG A 92 -9.08 43.29 -24.74
CA ARG A 92 -8.09 43.95 -25.61
C ARG A 92 -8.45 43.83 -27.08
N SER A 93 -8.81 42.62 -27.53
CA SER A 93 -9.23 42.41 -28.93
C SER A 93 -10.48 43.21 -29.28
N SER A 94 -11.48 43.27 -28.39
CA SER A 94 -12.64 44.16 -28.59
C SER A 94 -12.22 45.62 -28.68
N SER A 95 -11.33 46.09 -27.80
CA SER A 95 -10.79 47.45 -27.86
C SER A 95 -10.05 47.73 -29.18
N GLU A 96 -9.28 46.78 -29.70
CA GLU A 96 -8.61 46.90 -31.01
C GLU A 96 -9.61 46.97 -32.18
N VAL A 97 -10.68 46.17 -32.15
CA VAL A 97 -11.74 46.24 -33.16
C VAL A 97 -12.42 47.61 -33.14
N GLU A 98 -12.77 48.13 -31.97
CA GLU A 98 -13.40 49.45 -31.84
C GLU A 98 -12.44 50.58 -32.26
N ARG A 99 -11.14 50.46 -31.95
CA ARG A 99 -10.09 51.38 -32.44
C ARG A 99 -9.93 51.31 -33.96
N ARG A 100 -10.02 50.13 -34.56
CA ARG A 100 -9.93 49.96 -36.02
C ARG A 100 -11.14 50.54 -36.74
N LYS A 101 -12.35 50.32 -36.22
CA LYS A 101 -13.58 50.95 -36.73
C LYS A 101 -13.47 52.47 -36.67
N LEU A 102 -12.99 53.01 -35.54
CA LEU A 102 -12.73 54.43 -35.38
C LEU A 102 -11.70 54.94 -36.41
N GLY A 103 -10.61 54.21 -36.62
CA GLY A 103 -9.58 54.54 -37.61
C GLY A 103 -10.09 54.55 -39.05
N LEU A 104 -10.95 53.58 -39.43
CA LEU A 104 -11.57 53.52 -40.76
C LEU A 104 -12.55 54.68 -40.99
N LEU A 105 -13.40 54.99 -40.00
CA LEU A 105 -14.29 56.15 -40.08
C LEU A 105 -13.51 57.46 -40.19
N THR A 106 -12.39 57.55 -39.46
CA THR A 106 -11.50 58.72 -39.52
C THR A 106 -10.83 58.85 -40.89
N ALA A 107 -10.38 57.74 -41.49
CA ALA A 107 -9.81 57.75 -42.83
C ALA A 107 -10.84 58.08 -43.92
N GLN A 108 -12.07 57.57 -43.80
CA GLN A 108 -13.16 57.87 -44.74
C GLN A 108 -13.59 59.33 -44.67
N ALA A 109 -13.70 59.89 -43.46
CA ALA A 109 -13.93 61.31 -43.27
C ALA A 109 -12.83 62.15 -43.96
N TYR A 110 -11.56 61.78 -43.74
CA TYR A 110 -10.42 62.46 -44.36
C TYR A 110 -10.44 62.43 -45.91
N GLN A 111 -10.73 61.27 -46.51
CA GLN A 111 -10.81 61.13 -47.98
C GLN A 111 -11.93 61.94 -48.62
N LEU A 112 -13.03 62.16 -47.91
CA LEU A 112 -14.17 62.95 -48.39
C LEU A 112 -13.96 64.46 -48.18
N GLY A 113 -12.78 64.89 -47.74
CA GLY A 113 -12.50 66.28 -47.38
C GLY A 113 -13.34 66.76 -46.20
N ILE A 114 -13.94 65.83 -45.45
CA ILE A 114 -14.72 66.10 -44.25
C ILE A 114 -13.70 66.27 -43.13
N PRO A 115 -13.62 67.45 -42.49
CA PRO A 115 -12.74 67.63 -41.34
C PRO A 115 -13.05 66.54 -40.32
N THR A 116 -12.06 65.70 -40.01
CA THR A 116 -12.21 64.66 -38.99
C THR A 116 -12.55 65.36 -37.67
N VAL A 117 -13.71 65.04 -37.12
CA VAL A 117 -14.29 65.77 -35.99
C VAL A 117 -13.54 65.39 -34.73
N ILE A 118 -12.41 66.07 -34.50
CA ILE A 118 -11.90 66.37 -33.17
C ILE A 118 -12.00 67.89 -33.03
N GLY A 119 -13.19 68.35 -32.63
CA GLY A 119 -13.51 69.76 -32.46
C GLY A 119 -14.55 70.25 -33.45
N THR A 120 -15.80 70.29 -32.99
CA THR A 120 -16.86 71.09 -33.61
C THR A 120 -16.42 72.55 -33.70
N GLU A 121 -16.80 73.20 -34.81
CA GLU A 121 -16.64 74.62 -35.14
C GLU A 121 -15.42 75.00 -36.01
N SER A 122 -15.37 74.54 -37.25
CA SER A 122 -15.10 75.45 -38.38
C SER A 122 -15.24 74.75 -39.74
N MET A 123 -15.65 75.54 -40.73
CA MET A 123 -15.60 75.26 -42.17
C MET A 123 -16.78 74.49 -42.79
N LEU A 124 -17.98 75.06 -42.62
CA LEU A 124 -19.17 74.79 -43.46
C LEU A 124 -19.15 75.54 -44.82
N TRP A 125 -18.00 76.06 -45.30
CA TRP A 125 -17.95 77.04 -46.41
C TRP A 125 -16.96 76.76 -47.57
N SER A 126 -16.38 75.56 -47.75
CA SER A 126 -15.35 75.36 -48.78
C SER A 126 -15.70 74.45 -49.98
N LEU A 127 -16.94 73.96 -50.13
CA LEU A 127 -17.33 73.12 -51.28
C LEU A 127 -18.33 73.80 -52.24
N ALA A 128 -18.08 75.05 -52.59
CA ALA A 128 -18.99 75.87 -53.39
C ALA A 128 -18.76 75.93 -54.92
N PRO A 129 -17.88 75.16 -55.60
CA PRO A 129 -17.93 75.23 -57.06
C PRO A 129 -17.73 73.91 -57.82
N ILE A 130 -18.48 72.83 -57.53
CA ILE A 130 -18.85 71.78 -58.54
C ILE A 130 -20.12 71.04 -58.08
N ALA A 131 -21.30 71.60 -58.32
CA ALA A 131 -22.57 70.87 -58.22
C ALA A 131 -23.57 71.48 -59.21
N GLU A 132 -24.19 70.66 -60.05
CA GLU A 132 -25.11 71.12 -61.10
C GLU A 132 -26.58 71.26 -60.60
N ASN A 133 -26.89 70.96 -59.32
CA ASN A 133 -28.18 71.28 -58.68
C ASN A 133 -28.15 71.45 -57.12
N LEU A 134 -29.23 72.03 -56.55
CA LEU A 134 -29.42 72.31 -55.11
C LEU A 134 -29.70 71.06 -54.23
N GLN A 135 -30.27 69.99 -54.80
CA GLN A 135 -30.57 68.75 -54.08
C GLN A 135 -29.29 68.02 -53.68
N GLU A 136 -28.30 68.02 -54.57
CA GLU A 136 -26.98 67.43 -54.36
C GLU A 136 -26.22 68.09 -53.20
N ILE A 137 -26.41 69.39 -53.00
CA ILE A 137 -25.80 70.15 -51.89
C ILE A 137 -26.43 69.76 -50.55
N ALA A 138 -27.75 69.64 -50.50
CA ALA A 138 -28.48 69.23 -49.29
C ALA A 138 -28.15 67.79 -48.89
N ASP A 139 -28.07 66.87 -49.86
CA ASP A 139 -27.71 65.47 -49.64
C ASP A 139 -26.27 65.33 -49.11
N ARG A 140 -25.34 66.15 -49.64
CA ARG A 140 -23.95 66.22 -49.13
C ARG A 140 -23.87 66.78 -47.71
N GLN A 141 -24.64 67.81 -47.36
CA GLN A 141 -24.68 68.35 -45.99
C GLN A 141 -25.27 67.36 -44.97
N ALA A 142 -26.32 66.62 -45.35
CA ALA A 142 -26.89 65.57 -44.51
C ALA A 142 -25.89 64.44 -44.27
N ALA A 143 -25.16 64.01 -45.31
CA ALA A 143 -24.12 63.00 -45.21
C ALA A 143 -22.98 63.42 -44.26
N ILE A 144 -22.55 64.68 -44.31
CA ILE A 144 -21.50 65.22 -43.42
C ILE A 144 -21.94 65.17 -41.94
N LYS A 145 -23.17 65.61 -41.64
CA LYS A 145 -23.71 65.63 -40.27
C LYS A 145 -23.88 64.22 -39.70
N GLN A 146 -24.29 63.27 -40.54
CA GLN A 146 -24.45 61.87 -40.16
C GLN A 146 -23.11 61.15 -39.95
N LEU A 147 -22.08 61.47 -40.74
CA LEU A 147 -20.74 60.92 -40.54
C LEU A 147 -20.13 61.41 -39.21
N GLY A 148 -20.27 62.71 -38.90
CA GLY A 148 -19.72 63.30 -37.68
C GLY A 148 -20.33 62.74 -36.39
N SER A 149 -21.65 62.57 -36.33
CA SER A 149 -22.33 61.96 -35.17
C SER A 149 -21.95 60.48 -35.00
N THR A 150 -21.78 59.76 -36.11
CA THR A 150 -21.31 58.37 -36.12
C THR A 150 -19.87 58.26 -35.59
N GLN A 151 -18.99 59.20 -35.96
CA GLN A 151 -17.60 59.23 -35.50
C GLN A 151 -17.49 59.46 -33.98
N VAL A 152 -18.28 60.38 -33.42
CA VAL A 152 -18.30 60.65 -31.96
C VAL A 152 -18.84 59.46 -31.17
N ALA A 153 -19.91 58.82 -31.65
CA ALA A 153 -20.44 57.61 -31.02
C ALA A 153 -19.39 56.47 -31.02
N GLN A 154 -18.67 56.31 -32.12
CA GLN A 154 -17.60 55.32 -32.23
C GLN A 154 -16.39 55.64 -31.34
N TYR A 155 -16.04 56.92 -31.16
CA TYR A 155 -14.97 57.35 -30.24
C TYR A 155 -15.29 56.99 -28.79
N ASN A 156 -16.52 57.28 -28.35
CA ASN A 156 -16.97 56.93 -26.99
C ASN A 156 -17.00 55.40 -26.79
N ALA A 157 -17.40 54.64 -27.81
CA ALA A 157 -17.35 53.18 -27.78
C ALA A 157 -15.92 52.65 -27.67
N ALA A 158 -14.97 53.24 -28.40
CA ALA A 158 -13.55 52.88 -28.31
C ALA A 158 -12.96 53.18 -26.92
N GLY A 159 -13.25 54.35 -26.34
CA GLY A 159 -12.80 54.72 -24.98
C GLY A 159 -13.38 53.83 -23.88
N ALA A 160 -14.67 53.48 -23.96
CA ALA A 160 -15.29 52.54 -23.04
C ALA A 160 -14.68 51.13 -23.14
N ALA A 161 -14.39 50.67 -24.36
CA ALA A 161 -13.72 49.38 -24.59
C ALA A 161 -12.28 49.37 -24.05
N GLU A 162 -11.55 50.49 -24.16
CA GLU A 162 -10.18 50.63 -23.64
C GLU A 162 -10.15 50.64 -22.10
N ASN A 163 -11.08 51.34 -21.44
CA ASN A 163 -11.23 51.30 -19.98
C ASN A 163 -11.61 49.90 -19.47
N ALA A 164 -12.50 49.20 -20.16
CA ALA A 164 -12.87 47.83 -19.83
C ALA A 164 -11.68 46.86 -20.00
N ALA A 165 -10.84 47.06 -21.01
CA ALA A 165 -9.61 46.31 -21.21
C ALA A 165 -8.58 46.59 -20.10
N GLY A 166 -8.43 47.85 -19.67
CA GLY A 166 -7.54 48.23 -18.56
C GLY A 166 -7.94 47.61 -17.22
N THR A 167 -9.24 47.62 -16.88
CA THR A 167 -9.76 46.97 -15.67
C THR A 167 -9.53 45.46 -15.70
N ALA A 168 -9.83 44.81 -16.83
CA ALA A 168 -9.59 43.38 -16.99
C ALA A 168 -8.10 43.01 -16.88
N ASP A 169 -7.20 43.86 -17.39
CA ASP A 169 -5.76 43.65 -17.28
C ASP A 169 -5.24 43.77 -15.84
N ASN A 170 -5.74 44.74 -15.06
CA ASN A 170 -5.38 44.89 -13.66
C ASN A 170 -5.86 43.70 -12.80
N ASP A 171 -7.06 43.20 -13.10
CA ASP A 171 -7.60 41.99 -12.47
C ASP A 171 -6.76 40.75 -12.82
N ALA A 172 -6.38 40.61 -14.09
CA ALA A 172 -5.49 39.54 -14.54
C ALA A 172 -4.12 39.58 -13.83
N LYS A 173 -3.49 40.77 -13.72
CA LYS A 173 -2.22 40.95 -13.00
C LYS A 173 -2.33 40.59 -11.52
N THR A 174 -3.42 40.99 -10.86
CA THR A 174 -3.66 40.68 -9.45
C THR A 174 -3.80 39.18 -9.23
N LYS A 175 -4.59 38.50 -10.07
CA LYS A 175 -4.78 37.05 -9.99
C LYS A 175 -3.53 36.27 -10.37
N ARG A 176 -2.75 36.74 -11.34
CA ARG A 176 -1.44 36.18 -11.69
C ARG A 176 -0.48 36.26 -10.51
N LYS A 177 -0.36 37.42 -9.86
CA LYS A 177 0.45 37.56 -8.64
C LYS A 177 0.02 36.58 -7.53
N ALA A 178 -1.28 36.43 -7.31
CA ALA A 178 -1.79 35.48 -6.31
C ALA A 178 -1.46 34.01 -6.68
N ALA A 179 -1.49 33.67 -7.98
CA ALA A 179 -1.06 32.35 -8.47
C ALA A 179 0.45 32.12 -8.27
N ASP A 180 1.27 33.14 -8.54
CA ASP A 180 2.72 33.09 -8.35
C ASP A 180 3.08 32.92 -6.86
N ASP A 181 2.42 33.68 -5.97
CA ASP A 181 2.63 33.58 -4.52
C ASP A 181 2.19 32.18 -3.98
N ALA A 182 1.07 31.64 -4.46
CA ALA A 182 0.60 30.30 -4.08
C ALA A 182 1.51 29.18 -4.61
N SER A 183 2.02 29.33 -5.85
CA SER A 183 2.99 28.43 -6.46
C SER A 183 4.31 28.43 -5.68
N ALA A 184 4.83 29.60 -5.32
CA ALA A 184 6.04 29.74 -4.50
C ALA A 184 5.86 29.06 -3.12
N LYS A 185 4.68 29.19 -2.51
CA LYS A 185 4.38 28.52 -1.24
C LYS A 185 4.33 26.99 -1.37
N ALA A 186 3.75 26.47 -2.45
CA ALA A 186 3.71 25.03 -2.73
C ALA A 186 5.13 24.48 -3.00
N GLN A 187 5.98 25.22 -3.71
CA GLN A 187 7.38 24.86 -3.95
C GLN A 187 8.18 24.82 -2.65
N GLN A 188 8.02 25.81 -1.77
CA GLN A 188 8.66 25.81 -0.45
C GLN A 188 8.27 24.55 0.35
N LEU A 189 6.97 24.25 0.43
CA LEU A 189 6.48 23.08 1.17
C LEU A 189 6.91 21.75 0.53
N SER A 190 7.09 21.71 -0.79
CA SER A 190 7.64 20.54 -1.49
C SER A 190 9.10 20.28 -1.08
N GLN A 191 9.92 21.32 -1.01
CA GLN A 191 11.32 21.21 -0.57
C GLN A 191 11.40 20.79 0.91
N GLU A 192 10.55 21.34 1.76
CA GLU A 192 10.45 20.94 3.18
C GLU A 192 10.01 19.46 3.32
N LEU A 193 9.07 19.00 2.49
CA LEU A 193 8.65 17.59 2.46
C LEU A 193 9.76 16.66 1.99
N GLN A 194 10.49 17.04 0.92
CA GLN A 194 11.64 16.27 0.42
C GLN A 194 12.74 16.16 1.48
N GLN A 195 13.05 17.25 2.19
CA GLN A 195 14.03 17.24 3.27
C GLN A 195 13.57 16.36 4.44
N LYS A 196 12.29 16.44 4.83
CA LYS A 196 11.72 15.58 5.88
C LYS A 196 11.73 14.11 5.49
N ALA A 197 11.44 13.78 4.23
CA ALA A 197 11.48 12.40 3.72
C ALA A 197 12.91 11.85 3.61
N ALA A 198 13.88 12.70 3.23
CA ALA A 198 15.30 12.34 3.20
C ALA A 198 15.84 12.06 4.62
N ASN A 199 15.52 12.94 5.56
CA ASN A 199 15.87 12.75 6.97
C ASN A 199 15.22 11.48 7.55
N ALA A 200 13.94 11.24 7.22
CA ALA A 200 13.23 10.02 7.62
C ALA A 200 13.89 8.75 7.07
N SER A 201 14.32 8.76 5.82
CA SER A 201 14.97 7.61 5.17
C SER A 201 16.33 7.29 5.82
N MET A 202 17.14 8.32 6.11
CA MET A 202 18.41 8.13 6.82
C MET A 202 18.22 7.60 8.24
N THR A 203 17.20 8.08 8.96
CA THR A 203 16.84 7.53 10.26
C THR A 203 16.43 6.06 10.14
N MET A 204 15.59 5.70 9.17
CA MET A 204 15.12 4.32 8.98
C MET A 204 16.24 3.34 8.56
N GLU A 205 17.21 3.78 7.76
CA GLU A 205 18.38 2.96 7.37
C GLU A 205 19.30 2.67 8.56
N GLY A 206 19.56 3.67 9.42
CA GLY A 206 20.27 3.45 10.69
C GLY A 206 19.53 2.47 11.59
N GLN A 207 18.21 2.63 11.69
CA GLN A 207 17.36 1.74 12.49
C GLN A 207 17.29 0.30 11.94
N LEU A 208 17.42 0.08 10.63
CA LEU A 208 17.45 -1.24 9.99
C LEU A 208 18.76 -2.01 10.27
N ALA A 209 19.90 -1.32 10.27
CA ALA A 209 21.19 -1.91 10.63
C ALA A 209 21.23 -2.27 12.13
N ASP A 210 20.72 -1.38 12.98
CA ASP A 210 20.56 -1.63 14.42
C ASP A 210 19.57 -2.77 14.69
N LEU A 211 18.50 -2.89 13.89
CA LEU A 211 17.52 -3.98 13.98
C LEU A 211 18.10 -5.33 13.56
N ALA A 212 18.94 -5.39 12.52
CA ALA A 212 19.61 -6.63 12.12
C ALA A 212 20.58 -7.14 13.20
N GLY A 213 21.37 -6.22 13.80
CA GLY A 213 22.20 -6.53 14.96
C GLY A 213 21.38 -6.95 16.19
N ALA A 214 20.26 -6.27 16.45
CA ALA A 214 19.35 -6.60 17.54
C ALA A 214 18.65 -7.94 17.33
N THR A 215 18.31 -8.33 16.09
CA THR A 215 17.73 -9.64 15.77
C THR A 215 18.72 -10.76 16.03
N GLN A 216 19.97 -10.63 15.56
CA GLN A 216 21.01 -11.64 15.83
C GLN A 216 21.29 -11.79 17.33
N LEU A 217 21.34 -10.68 18.07
CA LEU A 217 21.46 -10.71 19.53
C LEU A 217 20.21 -11.31 20.19
N SER A 218 19.00 -11.00 19.70
CA SER A 218 17.75 -11.58 20.19
C SER A 218 17.72 -13.09 20.04
N ASP A 219 18.19 -13.61 18.91
CA ASP A 219 18.29 -15.05 18.64
C ASP A 219 19.30 -15.72 19.58
N GLN A 220 20.47 -15.11 19.79
CA GLN A 220 21.47 -15.60 20.74
C GLN A 220 20.95 -15.61 22.19
N LEU A 221 20.26 -14.55 22.60
CA LEU A 221 19.61 -14.47 23.92
C LEU A 221 18.51 -15.52 24.06
N GLN A 222 17.74 -15.77 23.00
CA GLN A 222 16.69 -16.78 23.00
C GLN A 222 17.27 -18.20 23.11
N ILE A 223 18.38 -18.49 22.44
CA ILE A 223 19.12 -19.76 22.57
C ILE A 223 19.64 -19.93 24.00
N SER A 224 20.26 -18.88 24.56
CA SER A 224 20.77 -18.90 25.94
C SER A 224 19.64 -19.17 26.94
N ARG A 225 18.49 -18.50 26.79
CA ARG A 225 17.31 -18.72 27.62
C ARG A 225 16.80 -20.17 27.56
N ASN A 226 16.69 -20.72 26.34
CA ASN A 226 16.28 -22.11 26.13
C ASN A 226 17.23 -23.08 26.86
N GLN A 227 18.54 -22.86 26.75
CA GLN A 227 19.56 -23.68 27.40
C GLN A 227 19.53 -23.58 28.93
N GLN A 228 19.38 -22.37 29.47
CA GLN A 228 19.31 -22.15 30.91
C GLN A 228 18.09 -22.83 31.53
N ALA A 229 16.92 -22.72 30.90
CA ALA A 229 15.71 -23.40 31.36
C ALA A 229 15.85 -24.92 31.31
N LYS A 230 16.46 -25.44 30.24
CA LYS A 230 16.76 -26.88 30.13
C LYS A 230 17.70 -27.35 31.23
N SER A 231 18.75 -26.58 31.52
CA SER A 231 19.70 -26.84 32.60
C SER A 231 19.02 -26.85 33.98
N ARG A 232 18.19 -25.84 34.29
CA ARG A 232 17.39 -25.80 35.53
C ARG A 232 16.52 -27.05 35.69
N TRP A 233 15.87 -27.47 34.60
CA TRP A 233 15.04 -28.66 34.63
C TRP A 233 15.86 -29.95 34.85
N GLN A 234 17.03 -30.07 34.23
CA GLN A 234 17.94 -31.20 34.47
C GLN A 234 18.44 -31.25 35.92
N THR A 235 18.77 -30.09 36.50
CA THR A 235 19.13 -29.98 37.93
C THR A 235 17.99 -30.47 38.82
N TYR A 236 16.75 -30.05 38.55
CA TYR A 236 15.58 -30.53 39.28
C TYR A 236 15.46 -32.07 39.26
N LEU A 237 15.65 -32.70 38.10
CA LEU A 237 15.59 -34.16 37.96
C LEU A 237 16.71 -34.86 38.75
N ALA A 238 17.92 -34.27 38.75
CA ALA A 238 19.05 -34.77 39.52
C ALA A 238 18.79 -34.67 41.03
N GLU A 239 18.24 -33.55 41.51
CA GLU A 239 17.87 -33.37 42.92
C GLU A 239 16.80 -34.37 43.37
N LEU A 240 15.79 -34.62 42.54
CA LEU A 240 14.75 -35.59 42.84
C LEU A 240 15.32 -37.02 42.96
N THR A 241 16.27 -37.36 42.07
CA THR A 241 16.98 -38.65 42.09
C THR A 241 17.87 -38.78 43.32
N ALA A 242 18.64 -37.72 43.64
CA ALA A 242 19.51 -37.69 44.82
C ALA A 242 18.72 -37.77 46.14
N ALA A 243 17.50 -37.24 46.17
CA ALA A 243 16.58 -37.37 47.29
C ALA A 243 15.95 -38.79 47.42
N GLY A 244 16.25 -39.71 46.49
CA GLY A 244 15.69 -41.06 46.48
C GLY A 244 14.20 -41.11 46.15
N VAL A 245 13.65 -40.04 45.58
CA VAL A 245 12.21 -39.94 45.30
C VAL A 245 11.92 -40.44 43.89
N LYS A 246 11.20 -41.56 43.78
CA LYS A 246 10.59 -41.99 42.52
C LYS A 246 9.30 -41.18 42.29
N PRO A 247 9.14 -40.47 41.17
CA PRO A 247 7.91 -39.74 40.87
C PRO A 247 6.68 -40.67 40.92
N PRO A 248 5.68 -40.37 41.77
CA PRO A 248 4.46 -41.18 41.83
C PRO A 248 3.53 -40.86 40.65
N ALA A 249 2.57 -41.75 40.39
CA ALA A 249 1.53 -41.49 39.38
C ALA A 249 0.63 -40.31 39.78
N ALA A 250 0.13 -39.57 38.80
CA ALA A 250 -0.73 -38.40 38.99
C ALA A 250 -1.88 -38.64 39.97
N ALA A 251 -2.56 -39.79 39.88
CA ALA A 251 -3.69 -40.15 40.74
C ALA A 251 -3.36 -40.09 42.25
N VAL A 252 -2.12 -40.40 42.61
CA VAL A 252 -1.64 -40.43 44.00
C VAL A 252 -1.48 -39.03 44.59
N LEU A 253 -1.14 -38.03 43.76
CA LEU A 253 -0.89 -36.66 44.20
C LEU A 253 -2.12 -35.75 44.13
N ARG A 254 -3.25 -36.21 43.57
CA ARG A 254 -4.46 -35.38 43.37
C ARG A 254 -5.00 -34.78 44.66
N ASN A 255 -5.02 -35.56 45.74
CA ASN A 255 -5.55 -35.11 47.03
C ASN A 255 -4.40 -34.78 48.00
N PRO A 256 -4.12 -33.50 48.28
CA PRO A 256 -3.01 -33.12 49.16
C PRO A 256 -3.21 -33.57 50.61
N ALA A 257 -4.44 -33.91 51.03
CA ALA A 257 -4.70 -34.45 52.36
C ALA A 257 -4.43 -35.96 52.48
N LYS A 258 -4.16 -36.65 51.37
CA LYS A 258 -3.98 -38.12 51.32
C LYS A 258 -2.71 -38.48 50.53
N LEU A 259 -1.56 -38.03 51.02
CA LEU A 259 -0.27 -38.29 50.38
C LEU A 259 0.41 -39.55 50.95
N PRO A 260 1.19 -40.29 50.14
CA PRO A 260 2.02 -41.40 50.61
C PRO A 260 2.98 -40.99 51.74
N ALA A 261 3.38 -41.98 52.54
CA ALA A 261 4.38 -41.79 53.59
C ALA A 261 5.67 -41.18 53.01
N GLY A 262 6.22 -40.19 53.72
CA GLY A 262 7.41 -39.44 53.28
C GLY A 262 7.12 -38.25 52.37
N LEU A 263 5.89 -38.09 51.84
CA LEU A 263 5.48 -36.91 51.10
C LEU A 263 4.64 -35.98 51.97
N LYS A 264 4.87 -34.67 51.83
CA LYS A 264 4.11 -33.62 52.49
C LYS A 264 3.38 -32.76 51.44
N PRO A 265 2.29 -32.07 51.79
CA PRO A 265 1.64 -31.15 50.87
C PRO A 265 2.63 -30.06 50.44
N LEU A 266 2.75 -29.82 49.14
CA LEU A 266 3.40 -28.61 48.65
C LEU A 266 2.50 -27.42 49.01
N THR A 267 3.03 -26.39 49.67
CA THR A 267 2.25 -25.20 50.03
C THR A 267 2.76 -23.96 49.30
N VAL A 268 1.81 -23.14 48.83
CA VAL A 268 2.09 -21.81 48.27
C VAL A 268 1.15 -20.81 48.96
N ALA A 269 1.71 -19.73 49.51
CA ALA A 269 0.96 -18.73 50.28
C ALA A 269 0.06 -19.37 51.37
N GLY A 270 0.59 -20.39 52.06
CA GLY A 270 -0.11 -21.12 53.13
C GLY A 270 -1.20 -22.11 52.66
N LYS A 271 -1.42 -22.27 51.35
CA LYS A 271 -2.42 -23.20 50.79
C LYS A 271 -1.76 -24.40 50.13
N ALA A 272 -2.31 -25.59 50.35
CA ALA A 272 -1.83 -26.81 49.69
C ALA A 272 -2.11 -26.79 48.19
N VAL A 273 -1.14 -27.25 47.40
CA VAL A 273 -1.19 -27.33 45.94
C VAL A 273 -1.59 -28.75 45.54
N ALA A 274 -2.82 -28.93 45.06
CA ALA A 274 -3.31 -30.24 44.62
C ALA A 274 -2.53 -30.75 43.39
N GLY A 275 -2.20 -32.03 43.32
CA GLY A 275 -1.46 -32.61 42.18
C GLY A 275 0.05 -32.42 42.24
N ALA A 276 0.58 -31.87 43.34
CA ALA A 276 2.02 -31.80 43.63
C ALA A 276 2.26 -32.05 45.13
N ALA A 277 3.46 -32.49 45.47
CA ALA A 277 3.89 -32.70 46.85
C ALA A 277 5.29 -32.15 47.08
N ALA A 278 5.75 -32.23 48.32
CA ALA A 278 7.09 -31.90 48.74
C ALA A 278 7.70 -33.11 49.47
N HIS A 279 8.98 -33.33 49.27
CA HIS A 279 9.76 -34.31 50.03
C HIS A 279 10.96 -33.61 50.64
N THR A 280 11.23 -33.84 51.92
CA THR A 280 12.39 -33.27 52.60
C THR A 280 13.39 -34.37 52.88
N ALA A 281 14.57 -34.31 52.24
CA ALA A 281 15.68 -35.21 52.44
C ALA A 281 16.94 -34.40 52.77
N ALA A 282 17.69 -34.82 53.79
CA ALA A 282 18.94 -34.16 54.21
C ALA A 282 18.82 -32.63 54.39
N GLY A 283 17.69 -32.16 54.96
CA GLY A 283 17.44 -30.74 55.20
C GLY A 283 17.05 -29.92 53.96
N ARG A 284 16.99 -30.51 52.77
CA ARG A 284 16.52 -29.87 51.53
C ARG A 284 15.13 -30.35 51.18
N THR A 285 14.25 -29.41 50.85
CA THR A 285 12.88 -29.71 50.39
C THR A 285 12.85 -29.68 48.87
N VAL A 286 12.56 -30.83 48.27
CA VAL A 286 12.44 -31.02 46.82
C VAL A 286 10.97 -31.12 46.45
N LYS A 287 10.59 -30.47 45.36
CA LYS A 287 9.25 -30.54 44.78
C LYS A 287 9.03 -31.91 44.13
N VAL A 288 7.91 -32.56 44.43
CA VAL A 288 7.55 -33.85 43.84
C VAL A 288 6.38 -33.65 42.88
N LEU A 289 6.67 -33.79 41.59
CA LEU A 289 5.69 -33.74 40.51
C LEU A 289 5.28 -35.17 40.07
N PRO A 290 4.08 -35.34 39.48
CA PRO A 290 3.67 -36.61 38.90
C PRO A 290 4.65 -37.11 37.83
N ALA A 291 4.78 -38.42 37.71
CA ALA A 291 5.60 -39.05 36.67
C ALA A 291 5.15 -38.64 35.25
N GLU A 292 3.84 -38.49 35.03
CA GLU A 292 3.23 -38.01 33.79
C GLU A 292 3.67 -36.58 33.47
N THR A 293 3.65 -35.69 34.47
CA THR A 293 4.09 -34.30 34.35
C THR A 293 5.56 -34.22 33.97
N ILE A 294 6.43 -34.96 34.65
CA ILE A 294 7.87 -34.96 34.37
C ILE A 294 8.14 -35.42 32.93
N ARG A 295 7.48 -36.50 32.48
CA ARG A 295 7.64 -36.97 31.10
C ARG A 295 7.13 -35.95 30.08
N ALA A 296 6.03 -35.26 30.37
CA ALA A 296 5.52 -34.25 29.46
C ALA A 296 6.47 -33.04 29.33
N VAL A 297 7.01 -32.56 30.44
CA VAL A 297 8.00 -31.46 30.43
C VAL A 297 9.29 -31.89 29.72
N ASN A 298 9.76 -33.13 29.92
CA ASN A 298 10.89 -33.68 29.16
C ASN A 298 10.66 -33.66 27.65
N GLN A 299 9.46 -34.04 27.20
CA GLN A 299 9.10 -33.99 25.79
C GLN A 299 9.04 -32.54 25.27
N ALA A 300 8.54 -31.61 26.07
CA ALA A 300 8.53 -30.19 25.72
C ALA A 300 9.95 -29.65 25.50
N PHE A 301 10.90 -30.02 26.36
CA PHE A 301 12.32 -29.66 26.17
C PHE A 301 12.97 -30.36 24.96
N ALA A 302 12.49 -31.55 24.57
CA ALA A 302 13.01 -32.27 23.41
C ALA A 302 12.66 -31.63 22.07
N ILE A 303 11.58 -30.83 22.04
CA ILE A 303 11.11 -30.14 20.83
C ILE A 303 11.52 -28.66 20.79
N LEU A 304 12.28 -28.16 21.76
CA LEU A 304 12.80 -26.78 21.72
C LEU A 304 13.67 -26.54 20.48
N GLY A 305 13.51 -25.36 19.88
CA GLY A 305 14.17 -24.96 18.64
C GLY A 305 13.54 -25.56 17.39
N LYS A 306 12.54 -26.45 17.50
CA LYS A 306 11.83 -26.96 16.33
C LYS A 306 11.03 -25.83 15.66
N PRO A 307 10.97 -25.78 14.32
CA PRO A 307 10.25 -24.76 13.60
C PRO A 307 8.79 -24.59 14.05
N TYR A 308 8.32 -23.34 14.04
CA TYR A 308 6.92 -23.04 14.14
C TYR A 308 6.20 -23.39 12.81
N GLY A 309 4.95 -23.85 12.88
CA GLY A 309 4.16 -24.19 11.70
C GLY A 309 2.67 -23.91 11.88
N VAL A 310 2.12 -23.01 11.07
CA VAL A 310 0.71 -22.58 11.13
C VAL A 310 -0.27 -23.75 10.90
N SER A 311 0.01 -24.63 9.93
CA SER A 311 -0.88 -25.72 9.48
C SER A 311 -0.27 -27.12 9.69
N GLY A 312 0.30 -27.39 10.86
CA GLY A 312 0.70 -28.76 11.20
C GLY A 312 1.29 -28.91 12.60
N THR A 313 0.96 -30.01 13.25
CA THR A 313 1.65 -30.49 14.46
C THR A 313 2.23 -31.85 14.11
N GLY A 314 3.55 -31.92 14.04
CA GLY A 314 4.29 -33.14 13.70
C GLY A 314 5.70 -33.09 14.29
N PRO A 315 6.54 -34.11 14.02
CA PRO A 315 7.91 -34.17 14.56
C PRO A 315 8.82 -33.01 14.09
N ASP A 316 8.45 -32.36 12.98
CA ASP A 316 9.28 -31.35 12.32
C ASP A 316 8.84 -29.91 12.57
N LYS A 317 7.58 -29.69 12.96
CA LYS A 317 7.05 -28.33 13.22
C LYS A 317 5.83 -28.34 14.13
N TYR A 318 5.64 -27.24 14.85
CA TYR A 318 4.60 -27.11 15.87
C TYR A 318 3.85 -25.78 15.74
N GLY A 319 2.51 -25.85 15.68
CA GLY A 319 1.63 -24.67 15.71
C GLY A 319 1.19 -24.26 17.12
N CYS A 320 0.26 -23.30 17.22
CA CYS A 320 -0.27 -22.71 18.47
C CYS A 320 -0.69 -23.69 19.57
N LEU A 321 -1.11 -24.89 19.21
CA LEU A 321 -1.53 -25.97 20.12
C LEU A 321 -0.54 -27.14 20.13
N GLY A 322 0.33 -27.18 19.13
CA GLY A 322 1.05 -28.37 18.72
C GLY A 322 2.12 -28.78 19.71
N ALA A 323 2.91 -27.82 20.19
CA ALA A 323 3.99 -28.10 21.14
C ALA A 323 3.45 -28.70 22.44
N ALA A 324 2.39 -28.09 23.00
CA ALA A 324 1.78 -28.59 24.22
C ALA A 324 1.09 -29.95 24.04
N ARG A 325 0.38 -30.16 22.92
CA ARG A 325 -0.25 -31.45 22.57
C ARG A 325 0.77 -32.57 22.44
N ALA A 326 1.82 -32.33 21.65
CA ALA A 326 2.87 -33.31 21.41
C ALA A 326 3.57 -33.71 22.71
N SER A 327 3.81 -32.72 23.58
CA SER A 327 4.47 -32.94 24.87
C SER A 327 3.58 -33.65 25.89
N TRP A 328 2.26 -33.46 25.84
CA TRP A 328 1.35 -34.14 26.77
C TRP A 328 0.91 -35.53 26.26
N SER A 329 1.08 -35.83 24.98
CA SER A 329 0.82 -37.16 24.42
C SER A 329 1.96 -38.13 24.79
N PRO A 330 1.69 -39.32 25.37
CA PRO A 330 0.41 -40.02 25.51
C PRO A 330 -0.26 -39.90 26.90
N TYR A 331 0.22 -39.02 27.78
CA TYR A 331 -0.19 -38.97 29.19
C TYR A 331 -1.52 -38.24 29.44
N ALA A 332 -1.86 -37.30 28.56
CA ALA A 332 -3.13 -36.59 28.57
C ALA A 332 -3.52 -36.17 27.14
N THR A 333 -4.82 -36.14 26.87
CA THR A 333 -5.35 -35.71 25.57
C THR A 333 -5.73 -34.24 25.63
N LEU A 334 -5.00 -33.36 24.94
CA LEU A 334 -5.38 -31.95 24.83
C LEU A 334 -6.21 -31.73 23.55
N PRO A 335 -7.56 -31.72 23.62
CA PRO A 335 -8.43 -31.72 22.44
C PRO A 335 -8.31 -30.44 21.60
N SER A 336 -8.83 -30.49 20.37
CA SER A 336 -9.07 -29.31 19.52
C SER A 336 -10.54 -28.97 19.47
N PRO A 337 -10.93 -27.68 19.43
CA PRO A 337 -10.12 -26.46 19.61
C PRO A 337 -9.71 -26.19 21.07
N ILE A 338 -8.94 -25.11 21.33
CA ILE A 338 -8.45 -24.71 22.68
C ILE A 338 -9.57 -24.63 23.71
N GLY A 339 -10.75 -24.16 23.30
CA GLY A 339 -11.93 -24.11 24.17
C GLY A 339 -12.28 -25.46 24.82
N ASN A 340 -12.04 -26.58 24.13
CA ASN A 340 -12.25 -27.91 24.70
C ASN A 340 -11.17 -28.26 25.73
N VAL A 341 -9.92 -27.81 25.55
CA VAL A 341 -8.86 -28.01 26.55
C VAL A 341 -9.24 -27.28 27.84
N TYR A 342 -9.67 -26.01 27.73
CA TYR A 342 -10.10 -25.22 28.87
C TYR A 342 -11.29 -25.84 29.61
N ARG A 343 -12.28 -26.36 28.88
CA ARG A 343 -13.46 -26.98 29.49
C ARG A 343 -13.13 -28.28 30.24
N ASP A 344 -12.21 -29.07 29.71
CA ASP A 344 -12.00 -30.46 30.12
C ASP A 344 -10.93 -30.63 31.21
N TYR A 345 -10.21 -29.57 31.62
CA TYR A 345 -9.13 -29.66 32.61
C TYR A 345 -9.29 -28.64 33.74
N GLN A 346 -8.99 -29.04 34.98
CA GLN A 346 -9.14 -28.15 36.13
C GLN A 346 -8.19 -26.95 36.09
N THR A 347 -8.74 -25.76 36.34
CA THR A 347 -7.94 -24.54 36.51
C THR A 347 -7.20 -24.55 37.84
N VAL A 348 -5.98 -24.01 37.82
CA VAL A 348 -5.18 -23.77 39.01
C VAL A 348 -4.94 -22.26 39.19
N PRO A 349 -4.90 -21.76 40.44
CA PRO A 349 -4.50 -20.38 40.69
C PRO A 349 -3.12 -20.09 40.11
N ALA A 350 -2.91 -18.91 39.54
CA ALA A 350 -1.63 -18.52 38.93
C ALA A 350 -0.45 -18.70 39.90
N ALA A 351 -0.61 -18.34 41.18
CA ALA A 351 0.40 -18.55 42.22
C ALA A 351 0.71 -20.04 42.48
N ALA A 352 -0.23 -20.94 42.23
CA ALA A 352 -0.08 -22.38 42.43
C ALA A 352 0.38 -23.14 41.17
N THR A 353 0.67 -22.43 40.07
CA THR A 353 1.18 -22.99 38.82
C THR A 353 2.45 -23.80 39.07
N GLN A 354 2.51 -25.00 38.50
CA GLN A 354 3.65 -25.91 38.58
C GLN A 354 4.16 -26.25 37.18
N PRO A 355 5.43 -26.69 37.06
CA PRO A 355 5.95 -27.18 35.79
C PRO A 355 5.02 -28.24 35.19
N GLY A 356 4.75 -28.14 33.89
CA GLY A 356 3.83 -28.98 33.14
C GLY A 356 2.42 -28.44 33.00
N ASP A 357 1.97 -27.53 33.86
CA ASP A 357 0.63 -26.95 33.71
C ASP A 357 0.46 -26.31 32.33
N VAL A 358 -0.72 -26.52 31.72
CA VAL A 358 -1.06 -25.96 30.42
C VAL A 358 -1.54 -24.54 30.63
N LEU A 359 -0.80 -23.59 30.08
CA LEU A 359 -1.11 -22.17 30.17
C LEU A 359 -1.93 -21.77 28.96
N VAL A 360 -3.18 -21.38 29.19
CA VAL A 360 -4.10 -20.94 28.15
C VAL A 360 -4.07 -19.43 28.05
N MET A 361 -3.81 -18.94 26.84
CA MET A 361 -3.80 -17.53 26.52
C MET A 361 -5.06 -17.14 25.76
N GLY A 362 -5.57 -15.96 26.09
CA GLY A 362 -6.85 -15.50 25.57
C GLY A 362 -7.33 -14.25 26.26
N SER A 363 -8.40 -13.67 25.72
CA SER A 363 -9.11 -12.57 26.37
C SER A 363 -10.62 -12.71 26.13
N ARG A 364 -11.42 -11.89 26.82
CA ARG A 364 -12.86 -11.81 26.54
C ARG A 364 -13.15 -11.22 25.15
N SER A 365 -12.26 -10.40 24.60
CA SER A 365 -12.45 -9.76 23.29
C SER A 365 -12.06 -10.66 22.11
N VAL A 366 -10.99 -11.45 22.26
CA VAL A 366 -10.36 -12.24 21.18
C VAL A 366 -10.60 -13.75 21.33
N GLY A 367 -11.20 -14.19 22.43
CA GLY A 367 -11.36 -15.62 22.73
C GLY A 367 -10.03 -16.29 23.11
N LEU A 368 -10.01 -17.62 23.12
CA LEU A 368 -8.82 -18.42 23.44
C LEU A 368 -8.05 -18.77 22.17
N TYR A 369 -6.76 -18.48 22.15
CA TYR A 369 -5.99 -18.48 20.90
C TYR A 369 -4.65 -19.23 20.94
N HIS A 370 -4.09 -19.53 22.12
CA HIS A 370 -2.80 -20.22 22.25
C HIS A 370 -2.68 -20.99 23.56
N ILE A 371 -1.81 -22.01 23.58
CA ILE A 371 -1.41 -22.71 24.81
C ILE A 371 0.11 -22.91 24.89
N GLY A 372 0.65 -22.81 26.11
CA GLY A 372 2.03 -23.14 26.45
C GLY A 372 2.12 -24.17 27.58
N ILE A 373 3.31 -24.63 27.90
CA ILE A 373 3.60 -25.51 29.06
C ILE A 373 4.42 -24.73 30.07
N ALA A 374 3.91 -24.57 31.29
CA ALA A 374 4.63 -23.91 32.37
C ALA A 374 5.94 -24.63 32.72
N LEU A 375 6.98 -23.88 33.01
CA LEU A 375 8.26 -24.38 33.54
C LEU A 375 8.49 -24.01 35.00
N GLY A 376 7.68 -23.09 35.55
CA GLY A 376 7.97 -22.41 36.82
C GLY A 376 8.54 -21.01 36.58
N ASP A 377 8.64 -20.20 37.65
CA ASP A 377 9.29 -18.88 37.64
C ASP A 377 8.77 -17.90 36.57
N GLY A 378 7.50 -18.03 36.19
CA GLY A 378 6.89 -17.19 35.16
C GLY A 378 7.39 -17.50 33.74
N GLU A 379 7.90 -18.70 33.48
CA GLU A 379 8.30 -19.14 32.15
C GLU A 379 7.44 -20.28 31.61
N MET A 380 7.41 -20.39 30.28
CA MET A 380 6.74 -21.46 29.57
C MET A 380 7.48 -21.88 28.30
N ILE A 381 7.27 -23.13 27.89
CA ILE A 381 7.60 -23.59 26.54
C ILE A 381 6.37 -23.39 25.67
N ALA A 382 6.55 -22.72 24.53
CA ALA A 382 5.48 -22.46 23.59
C ALA A 382 5.99 -22.44 22.15
N ALA A 383 5.11 -22.77 21.20
CA ALA A 383 5.36 -22.55 19.79
C ALA A 383 5.10 -21.07 19.48
N ASP A 384 6.17 -20.33 19.20
CA ASP A 384 6.16 -18.89 19.05
C ASP A 384 6.39 -18.54 17.56
N GLU A 385 5.41 -17.89 16.97
CA GLU A 385 5.42 -17.48 15.58
C GLU A 385 6.39 -16.33 15.35
N ALA A 386 6.47 -15.37 16.27
CA ALA A 386 7.39 -14.23 16.17
C ALA A 386 8.86 -14.69 16.27
N LYS A 387 9.11 -15.79 16.99
CA LYS A 387 10.42 -16.45 17.07
C LYS A 387 10.59 -17.59 16.05
N GLY A 388 9.60 -17.84 15.21
CA GLY A 388 9.61 -18.88 14.18
C GLY A 388 9.87 -20.30 14.69
N SER A 389 9.75 -20.57 15.99
CA SER A 389 10.19 -21.81 16.61
C SER A 389 9.51 -22.09 17.96
N VAL A 390 9.67 -23.32 18.46
CA VAL A 390 9.32 -23.67 19.84
C VAL A 390 10.40 -23.15 20.78
N VAL A 391 10.03 -22.24 21.68
CA VAL A 391 10.98 -21.53 22.55
C VAL A 391 10.53 -21.53 24.00
N VAL A 392 11.48 -21.24 24.89
CA VAL A 392 11.19 -20.82 26.26
C VAL A 392 10.93 -19.32 26.26
N THR A 393 9.74 -18.92 26.71
CA THR A 393 9.34 -17.52 26.79
C THR A 393 8.74 -17.21 28.16
N THR A 394 8.57 -15.92 28.47
CA THR A 394 7.86 -15.49 29.68
C THR A 394 6.38 -15.77 29.52
N VAL A 395 5.74 -16.17 30.60
CA VAL A 395 4.28 -16.23 30.68
C VAL A 395 3.74 -14.81 30.53
N PRO A 396 2.87 -14.56 29.54
CA PRO A 396 2.44 -13.20 29.25
C PRO A 396 1.36 -12.71 30.22
N GLU A 397 1.18 -11.38 30.29
CA GLU A 397 0.07 -10.77 31.05
C GLU A 397 -1.31 -11.15 30.50
N SER A 398 -1.37 -11.57 29.23
CA SER A 398 -2.56 -12.10 28.55
C SER A 398 -2.89 -13.56 28.93
N LEU A 399 -2.23 -14.13 29.95
CA LEU A 399 -2.57 -15.43 30.51
C LEU A 399 -4.03 -15.42 30.96
N PHE A 400 -4.85 -16.23 30.32
CA PHE A 400 -6.26 -16.37 30.66
C PHE A 400 -6.46 -17.34 31.81
N SER A 401 -5.82 -18.52 31.74
CA SER A 401 -5.83 -19.49 32.84
C SER A 401 -4.64 -20.44 32.79
N ALA A 402 -4.32 -21.04 33.94
CA ALA A 402 -3.46 -22.22 34.01
C ALA A 402 -4.34 -23.44 34.29
N LEU A 403 -4.09 -24.53 33.59
CA LEU A 403 -4.80 -25.81 33.72
C LEU A 403 -3.83 -26.90 34.13
N ARG A 404 -4.26 -27.82 35.00
CA ARG A 404 -3.43 -28.96 35.41
C ARG A 404 -3.97 -30.27 34.87
N PRO A 405 -3.36 -30.85 33.80
CA PRO A 405 -3.86 -32.08 33.17
C PRO A 405 -4.00 -33.27 34.13
N THR A 406 -3.15 -33.34 35.16
CA THR A 406 -3.08 -34.45 36.10
C THR A 406 -4.17 -34.46 37.17
N LEU A 407 -4.93 -33.37 37.33
CA LEU A 407 -6.08 -33.31 38.26
C LEU A 407 -7.36 -33.95 37.67
N GLY A 408 -7.41 -34.15 36.36
CA GLY A 408 -8.58 -34.66 35.66
C GLY A 408 -9.63 -33.59 35.40
N LYS A 409 -10.82 -34.03 34.97
CA LYS A 409 -11.93 -33.14 34.59
C LYS A 409 -12.47 -32.35 35.80
N PRO A 410 -12.90 -31.09 35.61
CA PRO A 410 -13.54 -30.32 36.66
C PRO A 410 -14.94 -30.88 36.96
N ALA A 411 -15.37 -30.80 38.22
CA ALA A 411 -16.71 -31.27 38.64
C ALA A 411 -17.86 -30.48 38.00
N LYS A 412 -17.60 -29.22 37.60
CA LYS A 412 -18.48 -28.39 36.77
C LYS A 412 -17.73 -27.97 35.53
N ALA A 413 -18.36 -28.10 34.36
CA ALA A 413 -17.76 -27.69 33.09
C ALA A 413 -17.41 -26.19 33.13
N GLN A 414 -16.20 -25.86 32.70
CA GLN A 414 -15.72 -24.49 32.66
C GLN A 414 -16.11 -23.84 31.34
N THR A 415 -16.55 -22.57 31.37
CA THR A 415 -16.99 -21.85 30.17
C THR A 415 -15.83 -21.10 29.54
N ALA A 416 -15.46 -21.45 28.32
CA ALA A 416 -14.48 -20.70 27.55
C ALA A 416 -15.04 -19.31 27.18
N PRO A 417 -14.21 -18.25 27.18
CA PRO A 417 -14.64 -16.93 26.71
C PRO A 417 -15.00 -17.00 25.23
N ALA A 418 -16.15 -16.44 24.87
CA ALA A 418 -16.57 -16.27 23.49
C ALA A 418 -15.96 -14.98 22.90
N THR A 419 -15.61 -15.00 21.62
CA THR A 419 -15.15 -13.84 20.87
C THR A 419 -16.27 -12.79 20.78
N THR A 420 -16.02 -11.56 21.25
CA THR A 420 -17.00 -10.47 21.19
C THR A 420 -16.72 -9.44 20.09
N SER A 421 -15.60 -9.56 19.35
CA SER A 421 -15.30 -8.76 18.15
C SER A 421 -14.82 -9.64 16.98
N GLN A 422 -15.06 -9.20 15.74
CA GLN A 422 -14.70 -9.90 14.49
C GLN A 422 -13.35 -9.45 13.89
N ALA A 423 -12.42 -8.84 14.64
CA ALA A 423 -11.38 -8.03 14.00
C ALA A 423 -9.96 -8.08 14.58
N ASN A 424 -9.57 -9.09 15.36
CA ASN A 424 -8.18 -9.16 15.85
C ASN A 424 -7.53 -10.50 15.47
N GLY A 425 -6.68 -10.49 14.45
CA GLY A 425 -5.78 -11.60 14.13
C GLY A 425 -4.74 -11.77 15.24
N PHE A 426 -4.56 -13.01 15.71
CA PHE A 426 -3.62 -13.36 16.77
C PHE A 426 -2.49 -14.24 16.23
N ARG A 427 -1.24 -13.94 16.60
CA ARG A 427 -0.04 -14.77 16.29
C ARG A 427 0.35 -15.62 17.49
N CYS A 428 0.70 -16.90 17.25
CA CYS A 428 1.18 -17.80 18.30
C CYS A 428 2.42 -17.20 18.99
N GLY A 429 2.58 -17.32 20.32
CA GLY A 429 3.74 -16.74 21.02
C GLY A 429 3.57 -15.32 21.58
N ASN A 430 2.34 -14.79 21.62
CA ASN A 430 2.01 -13.55 22.33
C ASN A 430 2.55 -12.24 21.71
N THR A 431 2.22 -11.98 20.45
CA THR A 431 2.29 -10.62 19.86
C THR A 431 1.05 -10.34 19.01
N PRO A 432 0.30 -9.26 19.27
CA PRO A 432 -0.63 -8.71 18.28
C PRO A 432 0.18 -7.91 17.24
N THR A 433 0.13 -8.25 15.95
CA THR A 433 0.11 -7.31 14.80
C THR A 433 0.21 -7.99 13.42
N SER A 434 -0.37 -7.28 12.44
CA SER A 434 -0.38 -7.36 10.97
C SER A 434 0.39 -8.49 10.27
N TYR A 435 -0.30 -9.15 9.34
CA TYR A 435 0.22 -10.16 8.41
C TYR A 435 1.47 -9.70 7.65
N GLU A 436 2.53 -10.51 7.69
CA GLU A 436 3.57 -10.52 6.65
C GLU A 436 3.17 -11.58 5.62
N VAL A 437 3.03 -11.15 4.37
CA VAL A 437 2.60 -11.99 3.25
C VAL A 437 3.85 -12.57 2.56
N GLY A 438 3.82 -13.88 2.28
CA GLY A 438 4.98 -14.70 1.92
C GLY A 438 5.86 -14.21 0.75
N THR A 439 7.11 -14.65 0.81
CA THR A 439 8.27 -14.32 -0.04
C THR A 439 8.22 -14.89 -1.48
N GLY A 440 7.04 -15.13 -2.05
CA GLY A 440 6.86 -15.64 -3.41
C GLY A 440 6.36 -14.59 -4.41
N ALA A 441 6.73 -14.70 -5.68
CA ALA A 441 6.15 -13.86 -6.75
C ALA A 441 4.65 -14.14 -6.89
N TRP A 442 3.84 -13.08 -6.84
CA TRP A 442 2.42 -13.13 -7.18
C TRP A 442 2.24 -12.91 -8.70
N THR A 443 1.07 -13.23 -9.23
CA THR A 443 0.63 -12.92 -10.60
C THR A 443 -0.87 -12.66 -10.63
N TRP A 444 -1.38 -12.09 -11.71
CA TRP A 444 -2.82 -11.89 -11.89
C TRP A 444 -3.54 -13.22 -12.14
N PRO A 445 -4.77 -13.40 -11.61
CA PRO A 445 -5.53 -14.64 -11.75
C PRO A 445 -6.11 -14.84 -13.16
N LEU A 446 -6.16 -13.77 -13.96
CA LEU A 446 -6.59 -13.75 -15.37
C LEU A 446 -5.51 -13.04 -16.18
N ALA A 447 -5.43 -13.34 -17.48
CA ALA A 447 -4.45 -12.68 -18.35
C ALA A 447 -4.89 -11.23 -18.67
N ASP A 448 -3.92 -10.33 -18.85
CA ASP A 448 -4.21 -8.95 -19.23
C ASP A 448 -5.10 -8.89 -20.48
N GLY A 449 -6.11 -8.01 -20.45
CA GLY A 449 -7.06 -7.83 -21.55
C GLY A 449 -8.19 -8.86 -21.61
N THR A 450 -8.23 -9.88 -20.75
CA THR A 450 -9.32 -10.87 -20.73
C THR A 450 -10.40 -10.60 -19.69
N TYR A 451 -10.30 -9.49 -18.95
CA TYR A 451 -11.17 -9.19 -17.82
C TYR A 451 -11.36 -7.68 -17.61
N GLU A 452 -12.41 -7.32 -16.88
CA GLU A 452 -12.62 -5.98 -16.30
C GLU A 452 -12.49 -6.03 -14.77
N ILE A 453 -12.31 -4.88 -14.11
CA ILE A 453 -12.42 -4.77 -12.65
C ILE A 453 -13.88 -4.51 -12.34
N GLY A 454 -14.55 -5.51 -11.75
CA GLY A 454 -15.94 -5.43 -11.33
C GLY A 454 -16.10 -4.99 -9.89
N THR A 455 -17.12 -5.54 -9.23
CA THR A 455 -17.49 -5.27 -7.83
C THR A 455 -16.28 -5.40 -6.89
N PRO A 456 -15.89 -4.34 -6.16
CA PRO A 456 -14.75 -4.39 -5.25
C PRO A 456 -15.05 -5.13 -3.95
N PHE A 457 -13.99 -5.58 -3.29
CA PHE A 457 -14.03 -6.09 -1.92
C PHE A 457 -14.65 -5.06 -0.95
N GLY A 458 -15.46 -5.55 -0.02
CA GLY A 458 -16.08 -4.74 1.03
C GLY A 458 -17.30 -3.94 0.57
N GLN A 459 -17.73 -4.09 -0.69
CA GLN A 459 -18.96 -3.44 -1.16
C GLN A 459 -20.16 -3.93 -0.32
N PRO A 460 -20.89 -3.03 0.36
CA PRO A 460 -22.06 -3.42 1.14
C PRO A 460 -23.25 -3.75 0.23
N GLY A 461 -24.05 -4.74 0.62
CA GLY A 461 -25.28 -5.07 -0.10
C GLY A 461 -25.96 -6.35 0.37
N SER A 462 -27.26 -6.44 0.11
CA SER A 462 -28.11 -7.59 0.46
C SER A 462 -27.90 -8.81 -0.42
N LEU A 463 -27.12 -8.69 -1.51
CA LEU A 463 -26.78 -9.79 -2.41
C LEU A 463 -25.82 -10.81 -1.76
N TRP A 464 -25.12 -10.43 -0.69
CA TRP A 464 -24.15 -11.28 0.00
C TRP A 464 -24.66 -11.66 1.40
N ALA A 465 -24.54 -12.94 1.77
CA ALA A 465 -25.01 -13.45 3.07
C ALA A 465 -24.29 -12.82 4.27
N SER A 466 -23.06 -12.35 4.08
CA SER A 466 -22.26 -11.55 5.02
C SER A 466 -22.68 -10.08 5.11
N GLY A 467 -23.55 -9.60 4.22
CA GLY A 467 -23.91 -8.18 4.05
C GLY A 467 -22.86 -7.34 3.31
N ILE A 468 -21.71 -7.93 2.96
CA ILE A 468 -20.61 -7.30 2.22
C ILE A 468 -19.98 -8.28 1.23
N HIS A 469 -19.44 -7.76 0.13
CA HIS A 469 -18.69 -8.54 -0.85
C HIS A 469 -17.33 -8.99 -0.28
N THR A 470 -17.04 -10.30 -0.28
CA THR A 470 -15.87 -10.90 0.37
C THR A 470 -14.65 -11.06 -0.55
N GLY A 471 -14.77 -10.71 -1.82
CA GLY A 471 -13.70 -10.85 -2.82
C GLY A 471 -13.62 -9.66 -3.75
N GLN A 472 -12.81 -9.79 -4.80
CA GLN A 472 -12.81 -8.91 -5.96
C GLN A 472 -13.42 -9.68 -7.13
N ASP A 473 -14.41 -9.07 -7.79
CA ASP A 473 -14.99 -9.64 -8.99
C ASP A 473 -14.23 -9.15 -10.22
N PHE A 474 -13.96 -10.07 -11.14
CA PHE A 474 -13.36 -9.81 -12.45
C PHE A 474 -14.31 -10.30 -13.55
N PRO A 475 -15.21 -9.43 -14.06
CA PRO A 475 -16.05 -9.75 -15.20
C PRO A 475 -15.19 -10.22 -16.38
N ALA A 476 -15.53 -11.40 -16.92
CA ALA A 476 -14.79 -12.03 -18.00
C ALA A 476 -15.70 -13.05 -18.69
N THR A 477 -15.45 -13.31 -19.97
CA THR A 477 -16.26 -14.26 -20.76
C THR A 477 -16.16 -15.68 -20.19
N ILE A 478 -17.26 -16.46 -20.22
CA ILE A 478 -17.23 -17.88 -19.84
C ILE A 478 -16.16 -18.60 -20.66
N GLY A 479 -15.35 -19.43 -20.01
CA GLY A 479 -14.23 -20.15 -20.63
C GLY A 479 -12.88 -19.44 -20.54
N THR A 480 -12.83 -18.18 -20.07
CA THR A 480 -11.55 -17.45 -19.89
C THR A 480 -10.63 -18.20 -18.94
N PRO A 481 -9.38 -18.51 -19.31
CA PRO A 481 -8.47 -19.29 -18.45
C PRO A 481 -8.16 -18.59 -17.13
N VAL A 482 -8.37 -19.31 -16.02
CA VAL A 482 -8.04 -18.88 -14.65
C VAL A 482 -6.70 -19.50 -14.24
N ARG A 483 -5.85 -18.70 -13.60
CA ARG A 483 -4.49 -19.06 -13.19
C ARG A 483 -4.29 -18.92 -11.69
N ALA A 484 -3.44 -19.78 -11.12
CA ALA A 484 -2.97 -19.66 -9.75
C ALA A 484 -2.14 -18.36 -9.60
N VAL A 485 -2.44 -17.54 -8.60
CA VAL A 485 -1.76 -16.24 -8.40
C VAL A 485 -0.41 -16.43 -7.75
N THR A 486 -0.20 -17.51 -7.00
CA THR A 486 1.11 -17.89 -6.49
C THR A 486 1.16 -19.40 -6.24
N ALA A 487 2.33 -19.92 -5.89
CA ALA A 487 2.51 -21.36 -5.71
C ALA A 487 1.75 -21.87 -4.49
N GLY A 488 1.16 -23.07 -4.57
CA GLY A 488 0.41 -23.64 -3.46
C GLY A 488 -0.18 -25.01 -3.77
N THR A 489 -1.01 -25.53 -2.85
CA THR A 489 -1.69 -26.82 -2.98
C THR A 489 -3.18 -26.60 -3.19
N VAL A 490 -3.71 -27.16 -4.27
CA VAL A 490 -5.11 -27.04 -4.68
C VAL A 490 -6.03 -27.84 -3.76
N ARG A 491 -7.16 -27.24 -3.43
CA ARG A 491 -8.37 -27.90 -2.96
C ARG A 491 -9.53 -27.61 -3.90
N VAL A 492 -10.26 -28.65 -4.30
CA VAL A 492 -11.44 -28.53 -5.15
C VAL A 492 -12.70 -28.67 -4.30
N GLU A 493 -13.58 -27.66 -4.37
CA GLU A 493 -14.79 -27.55 -3.57
C GLU A 493 -15.99 -27.20 -4.47
N HIS A 494 -17.21 -27.55 -4.02
CA HIS A 494 -18.45 -27.26 -4.74
C HIS A 494 -19.54 -26.66 -3.83
N PRO A 495 -19.28 -25.55 -3.11
CA PRO A 495 -20.29 -24.99 -2.22
C PRO A 495 -21.39 -24.28 -3.05
N ALA A 496 -22.63 -24.33 -2.57
CA ALA A 496 -23.79 -23.80 -3.30
C ALA A 496 -23.65 -22.32 -3.74
N TRP A 497 -22.92 -21.50 -2.97
CA TRP A 497 -22.70 -20.10 -3.32
C TRP A 497 -21.66 -19.91 -4.43
N ALA A 498 -20.63 -20.76 -4.52
CA ALA A 498 -19.52 -20.58 -5.46
C ALA A 498 -19.66 -21.42 -6.74
N GLY A 499 -20.47 -22.50 -6.71
CA GLY A 499 -20.40 -23.53 -7.75
C GLY A 499 -19.05 -24.23 -7.69
N ASN A 500 -18.42 -24.45 -8.85
CA ASN A 500 -17.02 -24.91 -8.90
C ASN A 500 -16.07 -23.88 -8.27
N LEU A 501 -15.36 -24.29 -7.21
CA LEU A 501 -14.40 -23.49 -6.47
C LEU A 501 -13.04 -24.21 -6.45
N VAL A 502 -12.00 -23.49 -6.88
CA VAL A 502 -10.62 -23.86 -6.56
C VAL A 502 -10.18 -23.00 -5.38
N ARG A 503 -9.72 -23.63 -4.30
CA ARG A 503 -9.00 -23.00 -3.21
C ARG A 503 -7.53 -23.40 -3.31
N ILE A 504 -6.60 -22.48 -3.14
CA ILE A 504 -5.17 -22.81 -3.10
C ILE A 504 -4.62 -22.43 -1.74
N ASP A 505 -4.08 -23.41 -1.01
CA ASP A 505 -3.33 -23.19 0.22
C ASP A 505 -1.87 -22.87 -0.14
N HIS A 506 -1.44 -21.65 0.16
CA HIS A 506 -0.09 -21.16 -0.10
C HIS A 506 0.87 -21.36 1.09
N GLY A 507 0.38 -21.97 2.18
CA GLY A 507 1.08 -22.07 3.45
C GLY A 507 0.85 -20.85 4.33
N ASN A 508 1.24 -20.96 5.61
CA ASN A 508 1.14 -19.88 6.60
C ASN A 508 -0.27 -19.29 6.81
N GLY A 509 -1.32 -20.06 6.51
CA GLY A 509 -2.71 -19.60 6.64
C GLY A 509 -3.15 -18.64 5.53
N LEU A 510 -2.33 -18.43 4.51
CA LEU A 510 -2.69 -17.72 3.29
C LEU A 510 -3.36 -18.68 2.31
N GLU A 511 -4.57 -18.35 1.91
CA GLU A 511 -5.31 -19.06 0.88
C GLU A 511 -5.79 -18.10 -0.20
N THR A 512 -5.98 -18.59 -1.41
CA THR A 512 -6.71 -17.87 -2.45
C THR A 512 -7.86 -18.71 -2.97
N LEU A 513 -8.97 -18.06 -3.31
CA LEU A 513 -10.19 -18.71 -3.78
C LEU A 513 -10.54 -18.19 -5.17
N TYR A 514 -10.98 -19.12 -6.02
CA TYR A 514 -11.37 -18.89 -7.40
C TYR A 514 -12.75 -19.51 -7.60
N ALA A 515 -13.80 -18.68 -7.50
CA ALA A 515 -15.19 -19.12 -7.52
C ALA A 515 -15.86 -18.88 -8.88
N HIS A 516 -17.07 -19.43 -9.02
CA HIS A 516 -17.94 -19.35 -10.19
C HIS A 516 -17.34 -19.98 -11.45
N LEU A 517 -16.44 -20.97 -11.31
CA LEU A 517 -15.74 -21.56 -12.44
C LEU A 517 -16.67 -22.41 -13.31
N SER A 518 -16.44 -22.43 -14.63
CA SER A 518 -17.13 -23.34 -15.56
C SER A 518 -16.41 -24.68 -15.73
N SER A 519 -15.10 -24.70 -15.47
CA SER A 519 -14.29 -25.91 -15.42
C SER A 519 -13.18 -25.78 -14.39
N ILE A 520 -12.77 -26.93 -13.85
CA ILE A 520 -11.57 -27.09 -13.03
C ILE A 520 -10.62 -28.00 -13.79
N ASP A 521 -9.43 -27.50 -14.09
CA ASP A 521 -8.46 -28.18 -14.96
C ASP A 521 -7.38 -28.93 -14.16
N VAL A 522 -7.42 -28.85 -12.83
CA VAL A 522 -6.47 -29.46 -11.90
C VAL A 522 -7.18 -30.34 -10.85
N PRO A 523 -6.69 -31.56 -10.58
CA PRO A 523 -7.23 -32.40 -9.51
C PRO A 523 -6.99 -31.82 -8.11
N ASP A 524 -7.82 -32.22 -7.15
CA ASP A 524 -7.62 -31.97 -5.72
C ASP A 524 -6.23 -32.44 -5.25
N GLY A 525 -5.55 -31.66 -4.41
CA GLY A 525 -4.22 -31.96 -3.89
C GLY A 525 -3.05 -31.63 -4.83
N THR A 526 -3.32 -31.14 -6.05
CA THR A 526 -2.28 -30.75 -7.01
C THR A 526 -1.44 -29.58 -6.48
N ARG A 527 -0.11 -29.67 -6.57
CA ARG A 527 0.76 -28.49 -6.38
C ARG A 527 0.82 -27.69 -7.66
N VAL A 528 0.57 -26.40 -7.54
CA VAL A 528 0.58 -25.45 -8.66
C VAL A 528 1.61 -24.36 -8.44
N GLN A 529 2.10 -23.78 -9.52
CA GLN A 529 3.01 -22.62 -9.50
C GLN A 529 2.26 -21.33 -9.88
N ALA A 530 2.85 -20.17 -9.56
CA ALA A 530 2.33 -18.89 -10.03
C ALA A 530 2.15 -18.90 -11.56
N GLY A 531 0.97 -18.51 -12.04
CA GLY A 531 0.61 -18.45 -13.46
C GLY A 531 0.12 -19.76 -14.06
N GLN A 532 0.18 -20.88 -13.32
CA GLN A 532 -0.35 -22.15 -13.82
C GLN A 532 -1.87 -22.09 -13.97
N ARG A 533 -2.39 -22.54 -15.11
CA ARG A 533 -3.83 -22.64 -15.36
C ARG A 533 -4.47 -23.68 -14.41
N ILE A 534 -5.59 -23.29 -13.79
CA ILE A 534 -6.32 -24.10 -12.81
C ILE A 534 -7.79 -24.32 -13.17
N GLY A 535 -8.33 -23.58 -14.13
CA GLY A 535 -9.72 -23.70 -14.53
C GLY A 535 -10.12 -22.63 -15.54
N ALA A 536 -11.42 -22.39 -15.64
CA ALA A 536 -11.98 -21.38 -16.52
C ALA A 536 -13.12 -20.60 -15.85
N VAL A 537 -13.22 -19.31 -16.18
CA VAL A 537 -14.31 -18.42 -15.74
C VAL A 537 -15.65 -19.01 -16.13
N GLY A 538 -16.65 -18.88 -15.26
CA GLY A 538 -18.00 -19.35 -15.51
C GLY A 538 -19.03 -18.42 -14.88
N THR A 539 -20.16 -18.99 -14.51
CA THR A 539 -21.26 -18.31 -13.81
C THR A 539 -21.98 -19.27 -12.86
N GLU A 540 -21.28 -20.32 -12.39
CA GLU A 540 -21.88 -21.32 -11.51
C GLU A 540 -22.10 -20.80 -10.09
N GLY A 541 -23.00 -21.43 -9.35
CA GLY A 541 -23.37 -21.01 -8.01
C GLY A 541 -24.23 -19.76 -8.00
N ASN A 542 -24.09 -18.94 -6.96
CA ASN A 542 -24.83 -17.70 -6.81
C ASN A 542 -24.10 -16.55 -7.52
N SER A 543 -24.34 -16.41 -8.82
CA SER A 543 -23.74 -15.39 -9.67
C SER A 543 -24.80 -14.65 -10.48
N THR A 544 -24.59 -13.35 -10.71
CA THR A 544 -25.46 -12.49 -11.54
C THR A 544 -24.99 -12.38 -12.98
N GLY A 545 -23.84 -12.98 -13.33
CA GLY A 545 -23.26 -12.95 -14.68
C GLY A 545 -21.86 -13.56 -14.73
N ALA A 546 -21.29 -13.70 -15.93
CA ALA A 546 -19.98 -14.32 -16.09
C ALA A 546 -18.84 -13.48 -15.48
N HIS A 547 -18.17 -14.02 -14.46
CA HIS A 547 -17.03 -13.38 -13.80
C HIS A 547 -16.22 -14.39 -12.99
N LEU A 548 -14.95 -14.05 -12.70
CA LEU A 548 -14.18 -14.69 -11.63
C LEU A 548 -14.44 -13.92 -10.34
N HIS A 549 -14.92 -14.60 -9.31
CA HIS A 549 -14.85 -14.07 -7.95
C HIS A 549 -13.57 -14.56 -7.28
N PHE A 550 -12.67 -13.63 -6.95
CA PHE A 550 -11.36 -13.92 -6.40
C PHE A 550 -11.26 -13.42 -4.95
N GLU A 551 -10.88 -14.31 -4.03
CA GLU A 551 -10.60 -13.91 -2.65
C GLU A 551 -9.14 -14.22 -2.28
N VAL A 552 -8.59 -13.37 -1.41
CA VAL A 552 -7.44 -13.70 -0.59
C VAL A 552 -7.96 -13.93 0.82
N ARG A 553 -7.59 -15.06 1.43
CA ARG A 553 -7.92 -15.37 2.82
C ARG A 553 -6.68 -15.52 3.66
N LEU A 554 -6.79 -15.05 4.89
CA LEU A 554 -5.74 -15.09 5.88
C LEU A 554 -6.29 -15.66 7.18
N GLY A 555 -5.82 -16.84 7.60
CA GLY A 555 -6.36 -17.55 8.75
C GLY A 555 -7.82 -17.97 8.60
N GLY A 556 -8.34 -18.00 7.35
CA GLY A 556 -9.73 -18.32 7.02
C GLY A 556 -10.62 -17.10 6.75
N ASP A 557 -10.18 -15.89 7.13
CA ASP A 557 -10.92 -14.63 6.93
C ASP A 557 -10.59 -13.98 5.58
N ALA A 558 -11.60 -13.46 4.88
CA ALA A 558 -11.40 -12.77 3.61
C ALA A 558 -10.86 -11.34 3.80
N VAL A 559 -9.85 -10.98 3.01
CA VAL A 559 -9.22 -9.64 3.00
C VAL A 559 -9.20 -9.06 1.58
N ASN A 560 -9.00 -7.73 1.46
CA ASN A 560 -8.95 -7.08 0.16
C ASN A 560 -7.84 -7.70 -0.73
N PRO A 561 -8.18 -8.29 -1.89
CA PRO A 561 -7.20 -8.97 -2.74
C PRO A 561 -6.27 -8.04 -3.52
N MET A 562 -6.69 -6.81 -3.80
CA MET A 562 -6.00 -5.92 -4.75
C MET A 562 -4.56 -5.54 -4.34
N PRO A 563 -4.23 -5.29 -3.06
CA PRO A 563 -2.85 -5.06 -2.64
C PRO A 563 -1.91 -6.24 -2.90
N PHE A 564 -2.43 -7.47 -2.88
CA PHE A 564 -1.65 -8.70 -3.09
C PHE A 564 -1.39 -8.95 -4.58
N LEU A 565 -2.36 -8.63 -5.43
CA LEU A 565 -2.22 -8.68 -6.88
C LEU A 565 -1.32 -7.55 -7.41
N ALA A 566 -1.30 -6.41 -6.72
CA ALA A 566 -0.43 -5.29 -7.05
C ALA A 566 1.06 -5.56 -6.76
N THR A 567 1.39 -6.54 -5.90
CA THR A 567 2.79 -6.86 -5.52
C THR A 567 3.41 -8.01 -6.29
N GLY A 568 2.67 -8.69 -7.18
CA GLY A 568 3.30 -9.59 -8.13
C GLY A 568 2.53 -9.70 -9.43
N GLY A 569 3.15 -9.17 -10.49
CA GLY A 569 3.07 -9.76 -11.80
C GLY A 569 4.39 -10.49 -12.06
N THR A 570 4.34 -11.70 -12.59
CA THR A 570 5.51 -12.47 -13.06
C THR A 570 6.03 -12.04 -14.43
N SER A 571 5.61 -10.89 -14.97
CA SER A 571 6.55 -10.07 -15.71
C SER A 571 7.27 -9.24 -14.67
N GLY A 572 8.57 -9.48 -14.46
CA GLY A 572 9.41 -8.51 -13.79
C GLY A 572 9.26 -7.19 -14.54
N GLY A 573 8.31 -6.37 -14.12
CA GLY A 573 8.16 -5.02 -14.62
C GLY A 573 9.47 -4.29 -14.38
N TRP A 574 9.69 -3.23 -15.14
CA TRP A 574 10.97 -2.54 -15.15
C TRP A 574 11.48 -2.27 -13.72
N GLY A 575 12.65 -2.83 -13.37
CA GLY A 575 13.25 -2.69 -12.04
C GLY A 575 12.62 -3.52 -10.91
N GLY A 576 11.79 -4.53 -11.22
CA GLY A 576 11.09 -5.36 -10.23
C GLY A 576 9.80 -4.72 -9.67
N TYR A 577 9.33 -3.63 -10.28
CA TYR A 577 8.13 -2.90 -9.87
C TYR A 577 6.92 -3.29 -10.72
N SER A 578 5.72 -3.26 -10.13
CA SER A 578 4.46 -3.47 -10.85
C SER A 578 3.99 -2.21 -11.58
N ASN A 579 3.08 -2.38 -12.54
CA ASN A 579 2.50 -1.28 -13.31
C ASN A 579 1.86 -0.23 -12.39
N GLY A 580 2.28 1.04 -12.52
CA GLY A 580 1.85 2.14 -11.68
C GLY A 580 2.49 2.19 -10.29
N MET A 581 3.44 1.30 -9.98
CA MET A 581 4.13 1.21 -8.69
C MET A 581 5.65 1.41 -8.80
N ILE A 582 6.12 2.01 -9.89
CA ILE A 582 7.52 2.43 -10.06
C ILE A 582 7.80 3.64 -9.16
N PRO A 583 8.79 3.59 -8.24
CA PRO A 583 9.17 4.74 -7.44
C PRO A 583 9.65 5.89 -8.33
N THR A 584 9.28 7.13 -8.00
CA THR A 584 9.72 8.31 -8.75
C THR A 584 11.24 8.46 -8.77
N SER A 585 11.95 7.95 -7.74
CA SER A 585 13.41 7.87 -7.68
C SER A 585 14.05 6.96 -8.74
N LYS A 586 13.24 6.17 -9.44
CA LYS A 586 13.65 5.31 -10.54
C LYS A 586 13.18 5.87 -11.89
N LEU A 587 12.36 6.91 -11.93
CA LEU A 587 11.97 7.58 -13.16
C LEU A 587 12.93 8.73 -13.46
N CYS A 588 13.01 9.11 -14.73
CA CYS A 588 13.72 10.30 -15.15
C CYS A 588 12.71 11.37 -15.57
N ASP A 589 12.94 12.58 -15.06
CA ASP A 589 12.13 13.73 -15.41
C ASP A 589 12.39 14.13 -16.86
N ILE A 590 11.31 14.33 -17.62
CA ILE A 590 11.34 14.97 -18.94
C ILE A 590 10.88 16.43 -18.88
N THR A 591 10.05 16.75 -17.88
CA THR A 591 9.68 18.11 -17.47
C THR A 591 9.47 18.13 -15.95
N SER A 592 9.23 19.30 -15.36
CA SER A 592 8.93 19.41 -13.92
C SER A 592 7.65 18.70 -13.47
N ALA A 593 6.76 18.31 -14.39
CA ALA A 593 5.49 17.65 -14.09
C ALA A 593 5.39 16.24 -14.68
N HIS A 594 6.35 15.84 -15.51
CA HIS A 594 6.29 14.61 -16.28
C HIS A 594 7.58 13.82 -16.16
N SER A 595 7.42 12.54 -15.87
CA SER A 595 8.50 11.59 -15.73
C SER A 595 8.19 10.34 -16.52
N LEU A 596 9.25 9.69 -17.00
CA LEU A 596 9.21 8.47 -17.77
C LEU A 596 10.30 7.53 -17.29
N ARG A 597 10.29 6.30 -17.79
CA ARG A 597 11.45 5.41 -17.70
C ARG A 597 12.67 6.10 -18.31
N CYS A 598 13.85 5.93 -17.73
CA CYS A 598 15.01 6.76 -18.09
C CYS A 598 15.47 6.67 -19.55
N ASP A 599 15.31 5.52 -20.18
CA ASP A 599 15.54 5.32 -21.61
C ASP A 599 14.47 6.02 -22.46
N ALA A 600 13.19 5.87 -22.11
CA ALA A 600 12.07 6.59 -22.74
C ALA A 600 12.21 8.11 -22.59
N ALA A 601 12.65 8.58 -21.42
CA ALA A 601 12.92 9.99 -21.14
C ALA A 601 14.03 10.53 -22.05
N THR A 602 15.12 9.77 -22.21
CA THR A 602 16.23 10.15 -23.09
C THR A 602 15.77 10.25 -24.55
N ALA A 603 15.01 9.27 -25.02
CA ALA A 603 14.42 9.26 -26.35
C ALA A 603 13.46 10.44 -26.57
N TYR A 604 12.61 10.72 -25.58
CA TYR A 604 11.68 11.85 -25.58
C TYR A 604 12.43 13.18 -25.70
N LEU A 605 13.51 13.38 -24.93
CA LEU A 605 14.30 14.61 -24.98
C LEU A 605 14.98 14.82 -26.34
N GLY A 606 15.44 13.75 -26.99
CA GLY A 606 15.93 13.79 -28.37
C GLY A 606 14.86 14.23 -29.36
N LEU A 607 13.66 13.61 -29.28
CA LEU A 607 12.51 13.96 -30.10
C LEU A 607 12.06 15.41 -29.88
N ALA A 608 11.98 15.85 -28.61
CA ALA A 608 11.60 17.20 -28.24
C ALA A 608 12.59 18.24 -28.78
N SER A 609 13.90 17.94 -28.78
CA SER A 609 14.92 18.82 -29.38
C SER A 609 14.76 18.95 -30.90
N ALA A 610 14.49 17.83 -31.59
CA ALA A 610 14.24 17.84 -33.03
C ALA A 610 12.95 18.61 -33.38
N TYR A 611 11.89 18.41 -32.60
CA TYR A 611 10.64 19.14 -32.72
C TYR A 611 10.85 20.64 -32.53
N GLN A 612 11.60 21.05 -31.50
CA GLN A 612 11.92 22.45 -31.24
C GLN A 612 12.73 23.09 -32.37
N LYS A 613 13.71 22.39 -32.95
CA LYS A 613 14.44 22.87 -34.12
C LYS A 613 13.53 23.09 -35.33
N ARG A 614 12.52 22.25 -35.51
CA ARG A 614 11.60 22.33 -36.65
C ARG A 614 10.54 23.42 -36.52
N PHE A 615 9.96 23.56 -35.32
CA PHE A 615 8.77 24.39 -35.09
C PHE A 615 9.03 25.62 -34.22
N GLY A 616 10.22 25.74 -33.63
CA GLY A 616 10.57 26.84 -32.74
C GLY A 616 9.87 26.80 -31.38
N THR A 617 9.09 25.75 -31.10
CA THR A 617 8.31 25.57 -29.88
C THR A 617 8.65 24.26 -29.18
N THR A 618 8.52 24.24 -27.86
CA THR A 618 8.73 23.02 -27.07
C THR A 618 7.63 22.01 -27.33
N LEU A 619 7.99 20.72 -27.38
CA LEU A 619 7.03 19.64 -27.49
C LEU A 619 6.09 19.64 -26.26
N CYS A 620 4.80 19.77 -26.52
CA CYS A 620 3.76 19.94 -25.50
C CYS A 620 3.28 18.56 -25.02
N ILE A 621 3.22 18.36 -23.70
CA ILE A 621 2.84 17.11 -23.04
C ILE A 621 1.72 17.37 -22.02
N THR A 622 0.75 16.47 -21.95
CA THR A 622 -0.40 16.52 -21.02
C THR A 622 -0.42 15.36 -20.03
N ASP A 623 0.14 14.20 -20.39
CA ASP A 623 0.23 13.04 -19.48
C ASP A 623 1.49 12.21 -19.77
N SER A 624 1.97 11.49 -18.76
CA SER A 624 3.21 10.70 -18.78
C SER A 624 3.08 9.49 -17.85
N TYR A 625 4.08 9.18 -17.00
CA TYR A 625 3.93 8.13 -15.99
C TYR A 625 2.68 8.32 -15.10
N ARG A 626 1.89 7.25 -14.92
CA ARG A 626 0.65 7.24 -14.12
C ARG A 626 0.70 6.17 -13.02
N SER A 627 0.70 6.62 -11.77
CA SER A 627 0.68 5.71 -10.61
C SER A 627 -0.59 4.84 -10.57
N TYR A 628 -0.53 3.70 -9.88
CA TYR A 628 -1.65 2.75 -9.79
C TYR A 628 -2.89 3.41 -9.17
N SER A 629 -2.72 4.22 -8.12
CA SER A 629 -3.82 4.99 -7.52
C SER A 629 -4.41 6.01 -8.48
N SER A 630 -3.58 6.65 -9.32
CA SER A 630 -4.05 7.53 -10.39
C SER A 630 -4.77 6.77 -11.50
N GLN A 631 -4.37 5.54 -11.81
CA GLN A 631 -5.08 4.67 -12.76
C GLN A 631 -6.45 4.27 -12.22
N VAL A 632 -6.56 3.85 -10.96
CA VAL A 632 -7.85 3.54 -10.30
C VAL A 632 -8.76 4.77 -10.30
N SER A 633 -8.23 5.95 -9.94
CA SER A 633 -8.98 7.21 -9.95
C SER A 633 -9.43 7.63 -11.35
N LEU A 634 -8.60 7.41 -12.38
CA LEU A 634 -8.94 7.72 -13.76
C LEU A 634 -9.99 6.74 -14.30
N TYR A 635 -9.82 5.45 -14.06
CA TYR A 635 -10.76 4.39 -14.45
C TYR A 635 -12.14 4.60 -13.83
N GLY A 636 -12.21 4.93 -12.54
CA GLY A 636 -13.49 5.25 -11.87
C GLY A 636 -14.18 6.51 -12.40
N ARG A 637 -13.44 7.46 -13.01
CA ARG A 637 -14.01 8.69 -13.60
C ARG A 637 -14.33 8.56 -15.09
N LYS A 638 -13.58 7.73 -15.83
CA LYS A 638 -13.62 7.64 -17.30
C LYS A 638 -13.36 6.19 -17.78
N PRO A 639 -14.21 5.21 -17.44
CA PRO A 639 -13.93 3.80 -17.70
C PRO A 639 -13.83 3.43 -19.19
N SER A 640 -14.45 4.20 -20.08
CA SER A 640 -14.39 3.98 -21.54
C SER A 640 -13.13 4.54 -22.23
N LEU A 641 -12.36 5.38 -21.53
CA LEU A 641 -11.16 6.07 -22.06
C LEU A 641 -9.90 5.73 -21.25
N ALA A 642 -10.02 4.97 -20.16
CA ALA A 642 -8.91 4.62 -19.30
C ALA A 642 -8.58 3.14 -19.47
N ALA A 643 -7.29 2.82 -19.60
CA ALA A 643 -6.84 1.45 -19.45
C ALA A 643 -7.17 0.92 -18.04
N LEU A 644 -7.38 -0.39 -17.95
CA LEU A 644 -7.61 -1.07 -16.68
C LEU A 644 -6.47 -0.76 -15.71
N PRO A 645 -6.74 -0.47 -14.42
CA PRO A 645 -5.68 -0.22 -13.46
C PRO A 645 -4.73 -1.42 -13.37
N GLY A 646 -3.44 -1.18 -13.56
CA GLY A 646 -2.41 -2.21 -13.61
C GLY A 646 -2.00 -2.64 -15.02
N THR A 647 -2.66 -2.18 -16.08
CA THR A 647 -2.32 -2.55 -17.48
C THR A 647 -1.94 -1.37 -18.37
N SER A 648 -1.98 -0.14 -17.86
CA SER A 648 -1.73 1.07 -18.66
C SER A 648 -0.26 1.22 -19.05
N ASN A 649 0.06 1.54 -20.31
CA ASN A 649 1.44 1.89 -20.71
C ASN A 649 2.00 3.15 -20.02
N HIS A 650 1.11 4.05 -19.57
CA HIS A 650 1.49 5.13 -18.66
C HIS A 650 2.00 4.60 -17.31
N GLY A 651 1.45 3.48 -16.81
CA GLY A 651 1.91 2.82 -15.60
C GLY A 651 3.30 2.18 -15.71
N TRP A 652 3.84 2.05 -16.93
CA TRP A 652 5.23 1.61 -17.15
C TRP A 652 6.20 2.77 -17.40
N GLY A 653 5.69 4.00 -17.49
CA GLY A 653 6.49 5.16 -17.88
C GLY A 653 6.94 5.10 -19.34
N LEU A 654 6.11 4.49 -20.21
CA LEU A 654 6.38 4.27 -21.63
C LEU A 654 5.42 4.97 -22.58
N ALA A 655 4.46 5.72 -22.04
CA ALA A 655 3.49 6.45 -22.84
C ALA A 655 3.47 7.93 -22.48
N VAL A 656 3.17 8.75 -23.47
CA VAL A 656 2.92 10.19 -23.32
C VAL A 656 1.66 10.59 -24.08
N ASP A 657 0.93 11.53 -23.52
CA ASP A 657 -0.14 12.23 -24.22
C ASP A 657 0.35 13.64 -24.59
N LEU A 658 0.26 14.01 -25.86
CA LEU A 658 0.87 15.21 -26.43
C LEU A 658 -0.17 16.23 -26.92
N CYS A 659 0.21 17.51 -26.87
CA CYS A 659 -0.62 18.65 -27.24
C CYS A 659 0.09 19.58 -28.26
N GLY A 660 -0.43 20.80 -28.45
CA GLY A 660 0.21 21.82 -29.28
C GLY A 660 -0.03 21.64 -30.79
N GLY A 661 -1.14 20.99 -31.15
CA GLY A 661 -1.53 20.64 -32.51
C GLY A 661 -1.40 19.15 -32.78
N ILE A 662 -0.62 18.41 -32.00
CA ILE A 662 -0.45 16.95 -32.14
C ILE A 662 -1.74 16.22 -31.77
N GLU A 663 -2.53 16.73 -30.83
CA GLU A 663 -3.79 16.14 -30.36
C GLU A 663 -4.93 16.12 -31.39
N ARG A 664 -4.66 16.47 -32.65
CA ARG A 664 -5.64 16.53 -33.75
C ARG A 664 -5.04 15.93 -35.03
N PHE A 665 -5.76 14.99 -35.64
CA PHE A 665 -5.37 14.41 -36.92
C PHE A 665 -5.25 15.48 -38.02
N GLY A 666 -4.31 15.26 -38.94
CA GLY A 666 -4.15 16.09 -40.15
C GLY A 666 -3.45 17.42 -39.93
N THR A 667 -3.11 17.81 -38.70
CA THR A 667 -2.28 19.00 -38.46
C THR A 667 -0.85 18.79 -38.93
N THR A 668 -0.16 19.88 -39.25
CA THR A 668 1.26 19.86 -39.63
C THR A 668 2.14 19.21 -38.55
N GLN A 669 1.82 19.44 -37.27
CA GLN A 669 2.52 18.89 -36.11
C GLN A 669 2.31 17.38 -36.00
N HIS A 670 1.07 16.90 -36.11
CA HIS A 670 0.76 15.47 -36.07
C HIS A 670 1.40 14.72 -37.26
N GLN A 671 1.34 15.28 -38.47
CA GLN A 671 1.98 14.69 -39.66
C GLN A 671 3.51 14.62 -39.51
N TRP A 672 4.12 15.66 -38.94
CA TRP A 672 5.55 15.64 -38.65
C TRP A 672 5.91 14.57 -37.62
N MET A 673 5.12 14.42 -36.56
CA MET A 673 5.33 13.36 -35.56
C MET A 673 5.28 11.96 -36.19
N LEU A 674 4.29 11.67 -37.05
CA LEU A 674 4.19 10.38 -37.75
C LEU A 674 5.44 10.04 -38.58
N GLN A 675 6.06 11.05 -39.20
CA GLN A 675 7.24 10.86 -40.05
C GLN A 675 8.56 10.78 -39.27
N ASN A 676 8.65 11.43 -38.10
CA ASN A 676 9.93 11.65 -37.42
C ASN A 676 10.05 10.94 -36.07
N ALA A 677 8.96 10.80 -35.30
CA ALA A 677 8.96 10.16 -33.99
C ALA A 677 9.52 8.71 -33.99
N PRO A 678 9.28 7.87 -35.03
CA PRO A 678 9.84 6.53 -35.08
C PRO A 678 11.38 6.48 -35.07
N SER A 679 12.05 7.50 -35.62
CA SER A 679 13.52 7.59 -35.58
C SER A 679 14.09 7.79 -34.18
N PHE A 680 13.24 8.18 -33.22
CA PHE A 680 13.55 8.31 -31.79
C PHE A 680 12.95 7.17 -30.95
N GLY A 681 12.34 6.16 -31.58
CA GLY A 681 11.71 5.03 -30.88
C GLY A 681 10.30 5.29 -30.34
N TRP A 682 9.67 6.39 -30.74
CA TRP A 682 8.28 6.72 -30.39
C TRP A 682 7.34 6.40 -31.55
N ILE A 683 6.26 5.67 -31.27
CA ILE A 683 5.28 5.24 -32.27
C ILE A 683 3.88 5.74 -31.94
N HIS A 684 3.08 5.96 -32.99
CA HIS A 684 1.63 6.14 -32.86
C HIS A 684 0.98 4.76 -32.97
N PRO A 685 0.43 4.19 -31.89
CA PRO A 685 0.00 2.81 -31.89
C PRO A 685 -1.22 2.60 -32.79
N ASP A 686 -1.33 1.40 -33.38
CA ASP A 686 -2.35 1.10 -34.39
C ASP A 686 -3.78 1.30 -33.90
N TRP A 687 -4.05 1.02 -32.62
CA TRP A 687 -5.35 1.20 -32.00
C TRP A 687 -5.78 2.67 -31.89
N ALA A 688 -4.83 3.60 -31.83
CA ALA A 688 -5.07 5.03 -31.67
C ALA A 688 -5.33 5.77 -33.00
N LYS A 689 -5.22 5.08 -34.14
CA LYS A 689 -5.36 5.65 -35.48
C LYS A 689 -6.82 5.97 -35.83
N GLN A 690 -7.00 6.94 -36.73
CA GLN A 690 -8.31 7.37 -37.22
C GLN A 690 -9.09 6.23 -37.87
N GLY A 691 -10.36 6.03 -37.47
CA GLY A 691 -11.25 5.00 -38.03
C GLY A 691 -11.21 3.66 -37.29
N ARG A 692 -10.79 3.66 -36.01
CA ARG A 692 -10.61 2.46 -35.17
C ARG A 692 -11.47 2.48 -33.88
N ASN A 693 -12.40 3.42 -33.73
CA ASN A 693 -13.36 3.54 -32.61
C ASN A 693 -12.75 3.93 -31.23
N ARG A 694 -11.43 4.11 -31.13
CA ARG A 694 -10.69 4.65 -29.97
C ARG A 694 -9.60 5.61 -30.43
N GLU A 695 -10.01 6.62 -31.17
CA GLU A 695 -9.10 7.58 -31.78
C GLU A 695 -8.40 8.47 -30.75
N GLU A 696 -7.10 8.30 -30.60
CA GLU A 696 -6.25 9.08 -29.70
C GLU A 696 -5.05 9.67 -30.45
N PRO A 697 -5.24 10.74 -31.25
CA PRO A 697 -4.14 11.41 -31.96
C PRO A 697 -3.06 11.98 -31.01
N TRP A 698 -3.40 12.17 -29.74
CA TRP A 698 -2.49 12.64 -28.69
C TRP A 698 -1.60 11.54 -28.11
N HIS A 699 -1.93 10.25 -28.24
CA HIS A 699 -1.28 9.17 -27.49
C HIS A 699 -0.08 8.56 -28.24
N TRP A 700 1.09 8.53 -27.61
CA TRP A 700 2.33 7.99 -28.21
C TRP A 700 3.05 7.05 -27.24
N GLU A 701 3.59 5.96 -27.77
CA GLU A 701 4.23 4.89 -26.99
C GLU A 701 5.71 4.72 -27.38
N TYR A 702 6.55 4.39 -26.39
CA TYR A 702 7.98 4.13 -26.57
C TYR A 702 8.26 2.62 -26.60
N GLY A 703 8.76 2.11 -27.73
CA GLY A 703 9.05 0.68 -27.94
C GLY A 703 8.71 0.16 -29.35
N ASN A 704 9.00 -1.12 -29.63
CA ASN A 704 8.78 -1.74 -30.95
C ASN A 704 7.30 -2.09 -31.18
N SER A 705 6.82 -1.89 -32.42
CA SER A 705 5.44 -2.07 -32.88
C SER A 705 4.91 -3.51 -32.92
N THR A 706 5.47 -4.44 -32.14
CA THR A 706 5.17 -5.89 -32.23
C THR A 706 4.53 -6.49 -30.97
N ASN A 707 4.22 -5.69 -29.94
CA ASN A 707 3.53 -6.16 -28.74
C ASN A 707 2.08 -5.65 -28.67
N ALA A 708 1.41 -5.56 -29.82
CA ALA A 708 -0.04 -5.36 -29.92
C ALA A 708 -0.77 -6.70 -29.84
#